data_AF-A0A8H4K6F6-F1
#
_entry.id   AF-A0A8H4K6F6-F1
#
_cell.length_a   1.000
_cell.length_b   1.000
_cell.length_c   1.000
_cell.angle_alpha   90.00
_cell.angle_beta   90.00
_cell.angle_gamma   90.00
#
_symmetry.space_group_name_H-M   'P 1'
#
loop_
_entity.id
_entity.type
_entity.pdbx_description
1 polymer ?
#
loop_
_entity_poly.entity_id
_entity_poly.type
_entity_poly.pdbx_seq_one_letter_code
_entity_poly.pdbx_strand_id
1 'polypeptide(L)'
;MVHESQIPRSCDRCHTLKERCRRLAASSQCDRCARLELHCQTLRPVKRPGRRPKPHSSDFAYCRAAQEGNSSVQANSLYVIKGLSIEDAWLLDGMITNDKHLGLFVVGPSFYERHRQSLVSQFVTSRDMMKDAFMACALLWSADDATSNRPPGGDSIYRRASSAVSTLRSLKITSEHDIMPCLVLGASVLTFALKLGGAQMLPICSQILNLIKPNYLAGSRPMSNCDFLTGIVMAEISECLVHAKVPTLRIQPPTAESGSSQVDRYMGLTSAFLPHLYDLCKICSALRLGRPIDDETLTNLERTIRNWTPMVPIHLVNDFTAVEVSHMLCQAQVIPTAALVVIHRLRNPFGTEDATAVALSSSILSQLHMTRHVTGRTPRIVDLAVMVAPSNASSRMGLSHFVSHFFYDTMMDQSVPSHDDPFWAPGTVRLEDLQNTGNKIILHPIPSSDPNDPLNWSTWRKTVNLALASLYVLMTFVQLDISFTAWARYQEELGFSFGTLNAGGALNYTGLATGCIILVPLVHKYGRRPLYILSTTVQLASCIWAAKMQTRADLWASSFVSGFGGAISETIVQITIADLFFVHHHAAMNGAYLFFVAAGAFLGPVASGYVVQNQGWRWIWWWCVILLGIDLLCILFFFEESKYSIPIVAQQPGNSPDTQGIQGRQEAEHESSVGMTKHDGNSQSTECTESAVHFDHTIPLKTYRQRMPFVTKTNGSILHNLYQPAIVLFTFPAVAYTALTYASTSAAFAIVTSVQAMYLLQPPYNFTPSSIGLMSLAPFIGTFPGIFFGGYLDDKSIVWLSKRNGGIYEPEMRLWLALPLAILTAGSVLMSGLGIVYAAPWPLVAFGFGLLGFNLGASGSIALSYCMDCYHDIIGNAMVGIVFSRNALGVVVLFTVTPWIKRMGLRDMHILVSVLIFFILLTPVLLLKWGKKARSAYAGVYMEMARRQPTSRQY
;
A
#
# COMPACT_ATOMS: atom_id res chain seq x y z
N MET A 1 -39.63 -30.80 26.89
CA MET A 1 -39.62 -31.18 25.45
C MET A 1 -38.27 -30.81 24.87
N VAL A 2 -37.69 -31.67 24.02
CA VAL A 2 -36.42 -31.40 23.32
C VAL A 2 -36.74 -30.72 21.98
N HIS A 3 -36.03 -29.65 21.65
CA HIS A 3 -36.24 -28.95 20.38
C HIS A 3 -35.61 -29.75 19.23
N GLU A 4 -36.24 -29.81 18.05
CA GLU A 4 -35.80 -30.67 16.94
C GLU A 4 -34.34 -30.42 16.50
N SER A 5 -33.87 -29.18 16.65
CA SER A 5 -32.50 -28.75 16.41
C SER A 5 -31.46 -29.27 17.43
N GLN A 6 -31.88 -29.95 18.49
CA GLN A 6 -31.01 -30.53 19.53
C GLN A 6 -30.77 -32.05 19.33
N ILE A 7 -31.51 -32.68 18.42
CA ILE A 7 -31.35 -34.10 18.09
C ILE A 7 -30.09 -34.28 17.22
N PRO A 8 -29.15 -35.20 17.55
CA PRO A 8 -27.94 -35.41 16.75
C PRO A 8 -28.29 -36.00 15.38
N ARG A 9 -28.24 -35.14 14.34
CA ARG A 9 -28.60 -35.50 12.94
C ARG A 9 -27.60 -36.44 12.25
N SER A 10 -26.41 -36.66 12.82
CA SER A 10 -25.36 -37.54 12.30
C SER A 10 -24.93 -38.58 13.32
N CYS A 11 -24.53 -39.78 12.86
CA CYS A 11 -23.93 -40.78 13.74
C CYS A 11 -22.57 -40.32 14.28
N ASP A 12 -22.20 -40.81 15.46
CA ASP A 12 -21.02 -40.34 16.19
C ASP A 12 -19.73 -40.45 15.37
N ARG A 13 -19.59 -41.53 14.59
CA ARG A 13 -18.44 -41.80 13.71
C ARG A 13 -18.36 -40.89 12.47
N CYS A 14 -19.49 -40.57 11.84
CA CYS A 14 -19.48 -39.57 10.76
C CYS A 14 -19.14 -38.18 11.30
N HIS A 15 -19.57 -37.85 12.53
CA HIS A 15 -19.22 -36.58 13.15
C HIS A 15 -17.74 -36.50 13.57
N THR A 16 -17.11 -37.56 14.12
CA THR A 16 -15.67 -37.50 14.44
C THR A 16 -14.82 -37.34 13.18
N LEU A 17 -15.23 -37.96 12.06
CA LEU A 17 -14.61 -37.78 10.73
C LEU A 17 -15.03 -36.49 10.00
N LYS A 18 -15.90 -35.65 10.59
CA LYS A 18 -16.46 -34.42 10.00
C LYS A 18 -17.18 -34.59 8.64
N GLU A 19 -17.64 -35.80 8.31
CA GLU A 19 -18.24 -36.12 7.02
C GLU A 19 -19.78 -36.11 7.03
N ARG A 20 -20.40 -35.94 5.83
CA ARG A 20 -21.86 -35.95 5.66
C ARG A 20 -22.45 -37.33 5.94
N CYS A 21 -23.16 -37.45 7.06
CA CYS A 21 -23.97 -38.61 7.39
C CYS A 21 -25.30 -38.57 6.60
N ARG A 22 -25.52 -39.52 5.67
CA ARG A 22 -26.82 -39.76 5.03
C ARG A 22 -27.53 -40.95 5.70
N ARG A 23 -28.73 -40.73 6.22
CA ARG A 23 -29.69 -41.79 6.62
C ARG A 23 -30.82 -41.80 5.60
N LEU A 24 -31.31 -42.98 5.23
CA LEU A 24 -32.58 -43.13 4.52
C LEU A 24 -33.71 -43.11 5.55
N ALA A 25 -34.91 -42.65 5.18
CA ALA A 25 -35.97 -42.33 6.13
C ALA A 25 -36.47 -43.51 6.99
N ALA A 26 -36.15 -44.75 6.60
CA ALA A 26 -36.52 -45.98 7.30
C ALA A 26 -35.32 -46.80 7.83
N SER A 27 -34.06 -46.32 7.70
CA SER A 27 -32.88 -47.10 8.09
C SER A 27 -32.30 -46.65 9.44
N SER A 28 -32.15 -47.59 10.39
CA SER A 28 -31.50 -47.34 11.69
C SER A 28 -30.02 -46.96 11.54
N GLN A 29 -29.34 -47.57 10.57
CA GLN A 29 -27.98 -47.25 10.17
C GLN A 29 -27.93 -46.12 9.12
N CYS A 30 -26.81 -45.40 9.06
CA CYS A 30 -26.51 -44.51 7.94
C CYS A 30 -25.87 -45.30 6.78
N ASP A 31 -26.03 -44.80 5.56
CA ASP A 31 -25.55 -45.41 4.30
C ASP A 31 -24.06 -45.82 4.37
N ARG A 32 -23.19 -44.96 4.92
CA ARG A 32 -21.77 -45.26 5.10
C ARG A 32 -21.47 -46.34 6.16
N CYS A 33 -22.29 -46.44 7.21
CA CYS A 33 -22.16 -47.52 8.19
C CYS A 33 -22.60 -48.86 7.61
N ALA A 34 -23.71 -48.87 6.88
CA ALA A 34 -24.24 -50.07 6.22
C ALA A 34 -23.24 -50.60 5.16
N ARG A 35 -22.71 -49.73 4.28
CA ARG A 35 -21.71 -50.10 3.25
C ARG A 35 -20.34 -50.53 3.80
N LEU A 36 -20.10 -50.40 5.10
CA LEU A 36 -18.88 -50.84 5.78
C LEU A 36 -19.14 -51.90 6.85
N GLU A 37 -20.38 -52.41 6.96
CA GLU A 37 -20.83 -53.39 7.96
C GLU A 37 -20.57 -52.97 9.43
N LEU A 38 -20.49 -51.66 9.69
CA LEU A 38 -20.01 -51.11 10.97
C LEU A 38 -21.13 -50.46 11.77
N HIS A 39 -21.22 -50.86 13.04
CA HIS A 39 -22.33 -50.53 13.94
C HIS A 39 -22.55 -49.02 14.10
N CYS A 40 -23.80 -48.57 13.96
CA CYS A 40 -24.15 -47.16 13.80
C CYS A 40 -24.83 -46.60 15.05
N GLN A 41 -24.12 -45.78 15.83
CA GLN A 41 -24.61 -45.24 17.11
C GLN A 41 -24.71 -43.70 17.12
N THR A 42 -25.62 -43.21 17.97
CA THR A 42 -25.85 -41.79 18.30
C THR A 42 -26.10 -41.67 19.81
N LEU A 43 -25.05 -41.87 20.60
CA LEU A 43 -25.10 -41.93 22.08
C LEU A 43 -24.56 -40.66 22.76
N ARG A 44 -24.19 -39.65 21.97
CA ARG A 44 -23.61 -38.40 22.46
C ARG A 44 -24.52 -37.65 23.44
N PRO A 45 -23.99 -37.14 24.58
CA PRO A 45 -24.75 -36.27 25.47
C PRO A 45 -25.21 -35.00 24.74
N VAL A 46 -26.51 -34.71 24.83
CA VAL A 46 -27.10 -33.47 24.32
C VAL A 46 -26.53 -32.29 25.11
N LYS A 47 -25.92 -31.32 24.41
CA LYS A 47 -25.36 -30.13 25.05
C LYS A 47 -26.45 -29.33 25.77
N ARG A 48 -26.17 -28.92 27.02
CA ARG A 48 -27.06 -28.01 27.79
C ARG A 48 -27.34 -26.74 26.96
N PRO A 49 -28.59 -26.22 26.97
CA PRO A 49 -28.93 -25.04 26.19
C PRO A 49 -28.13 -23.82 26.65
N GLY A 50 -27.49 -23.13 25.70
CA GLY A 50 -26.86 -21.83 25.97
C GLY A 50 -27.92 -20.80 26.37
N ARG A 51 -27.58 -19.93 27.32
CA ARG A 51 -28.44 -18.84 27.77
C ARG A 51 -28.72 -17.90 26.60
N ARG A 52 -29.97 -17.82 26.13
CA ARG A 52 -30.36 -16.78 25.16
C ARG A 52 -30.06 -15.39 25.74
N PRO A 53 -29.60 -14.41 24.95
CA PRO A 53 -29.58 -13.03 25.40
C PRO A 53 -31.01 -12.60 25.77
N LYS A 54 -31.16 -11.73 26.77
CA LYS A 54 -32.44 -11.08 27.03
C LYS A 54 -32.78 -10.19 25.82
N PRO A 55 -34.03 -10.17 25.32
CA PRO A 55 -34.46 -9.09 24.45
C PRO A 55 -34.38 -7.77 25.21
N HIS A 56 -33.92 -6.70 24.56
CA HIS A 56 -33.96 -5.38 25.16
C HIS A 56 -35.41 -4.88 25.19
N SER A 57 -35.83 -4.26 26.29
CA SER A 57 -37.21 -3.82 26.49
C SER A 57 -37.59 -2.54 25.70
N SER A 58 -36.77 -2.13 24.74
CA SER A 58 -37.01 -1.00 23.82
C SER A 58 -38.10 -1.30 22.80
N ASP A 59 -38.12 -2.52 22.27
CA ASP A 59 -38.74 -2.82 20.98
C ASP A 59 -40.28 -2.79 21.04
N PHE A 60 -40.85 -2.95 22.24
CA PHE A 60 -42.29 -2.84 22.49
C PHE A 60 -42.79 -1.42 22.80
N ALA A 61 -41.90 -0.46 23.05
CA ALA A 61 -42.29 0.92 23.33
C ALA A 61 -42.59 1.69 22.04
N TYR A 62 -41.71 1.56 21.03
CA TYR A 62 -41.80 2.31 19.78
C TYR A 62 -43.05 1.93 18.96
N CYS A 63 -43.38 0.63 18.91
CA CYS A 63 -44.56 0.13 18.20
C CYS A 63 -45.90 0.67 18.73
N ARG A 64 -45.97 1.14 19.98
CA ARG A 64 -47.21 1.70 20.55
C ARG A 64 -47.37 3.18 20.21
N ALA A 65 -46.29 3.96 20.28
CA ALA A 65 -46.30 5.37 19.90
C ALA A 65 -46.70 5.59 18.42
N ALA A 66 -46.36 4.65 17.54
CA ALA A 66 -46.74 4.69 16.13
C ALA A 66 -48.24 4.44 15.85
N GLN A 67 -49.03 3.99 16.83
CA GLN A 67 -50.47 3.73 16.65
C GLN A 67 -51.37 4.91 17.05
N GLU A 68 -50.82 5.95 17.69
CA GLU A 68 -51.58 7.09 18.24
C GLU A 68 -51.44 8.37 17.38
N GLY A 69 -50.74 8.29 16.24
CA GLY A 69 -50.48 9.43 15.33
C GLY A 69 -51.44 9.52 14.14
N ASN A 70 -52.46 10.38 14.24
CA ASN A 70 -53.35 10.92 13.18
C ASN A 70 -53.81 9.99 12.03
N SER A 71 -55.11 9.68 12.05
CA SER A 71 -55.83 8.89 11.04
C SER A 71 -56.09 9.62 9.72
N SER A 72 -55.07 9.86 8.90
CA SER A 72 -55.24 10.46 7.56
C SER A 72 -54.33 9.92 6.44
N VAL A 73 -53.58 8.83 6.67
CA VAL A 73 -52.63 8.25 5.68
C VAL A 73 -52.97 6.78 5.34
N GLN A 74 -54.26 6.45 5.29
CA GLN A 74 -54.76 5.11 4.95
C GLN A 74 -54.98 4.95 3.43
N ALA A 75 -53.89 4.72 2.67
CA ALA A 75 -53.98 4.32 1.26
C ALA A 75 -52.76 3.50 0.77
N ASN A 76 -51.53 4.02 0.94
CA ASN A 76 -50.36 3.58 0.16
C ASN A 76 -49.36 2.66 0.90
N SER A 77 -49.69 2.12 2.07
CA SER A 77 -48.70 1.49 2.94
C SER A 77 -48.48 -0.01 2.68
N LEU A 78 -47.21 -0.43 2.51
CA LEU A 78 -46.85 -1.77 2.02
C LEU A 78 -47.11 -2.92 3.04
N TYR A 79 -47.49 -2.62 4.29
CA TYR A 79 -47.69 -3.63 5.35
C TYR A 79 -48.80 -4.66 5.07
N VAL A 80 -49.67 -4.44 4.07
CA VAL A 80 -50.73 -5.37 3.65
C VAL A 80 -50.20 -6.51 2.74
N ILE A 81 -48.95 -6.42 2.27
CA ILE A 81 -48.39 -7.33 1.27
C ILE A 81 -47.99 -8.69 1.90
N LYS A 82 -48.87 -9.69 1.78
CA LYS A 82 -48.60 -11.10 2.16
C LYS A 82 -47.27 -11.61 1.58
N GLY A 83 -46.32 -11.99 2.45
CA GLY A 83 -45.07 -12.68 2.07
C GLY A 83 -43.76 -11.89 2.27
N LEU A 84 -43.82 -10.69 2.85
CA LEU A 84 -42.66 -9.99 3.40
C LEU A 84 -42.54 -10.24 4.91
N SER A 85 -41.33 -10.08 5.46
CA SER A 85 -41.14 -9.93 6.90
C SER A 85 -41.53 -8.50 7.31
N ILE A 86 -41.84 -8.27 8.59
CA ILE A 86 -42.17 -6.93 9.10
C ILE A 86 -40.95 -5.99 8.95
N GLU A 87 -39.73 -6.51 9.10
CA GLU A 87 -38.49 -5.76 8.91
C GLU A 87 -38.22 -5.43 7.42
N ASP A 88 -38.39 -6.39 6.51
CA ASP A 88 -38.27 -6.18 5.05
C ASP A 88 -39.29 -5.13 4.58
N ALA A 89 -40.52 -5.18 5.10
CA ALA A 89 -41.58 -4.23 4.75
C ALA A 89 -41.26 -2.81 5.23
N TRP A 90 -40.80 -2.63 6.48
CA TRP A 90 -40.45 -1.31 7.01
C TRP A 90 -39.26 -0.67 6.27
N LEU A 91 -38.23 -1.45 5.93
CA LEU A 91 -37.09 -0.97 5.14
C LEU A 91 -37.50 -0.50 3.72
N LEU A 92 -38.43 -1.21 3.08
CA LEU A 92 -38.96 -0.83 1.77
C LEU A 92 -39.88 0.40 1.83
N ASP A 93 -40.75 0.46 2.83
CA ASP A 93 -41.62 1.62 3.11
C ASP A 93 -40.78 2.88 3.34
N GLY A 94 -39.70 2.79 4.14
CA GLY A 94 -38.73 3.88 4.34
C GLY A 94 -38.03 4.33 3.06
N MET A 95 -37.57 3.40 2.22
CA MET A 95 -36.93 3.73 0.92
C MET A 95 -37.90 4.43 -0.05
N ILE A 96 -39.17 4.01 -0.07
CA ILE A 96 -40.19 4.47 -1.03
C ILE A 96 -40.87 5.78 -0.58
N THR A 97 -40.98 6.00 0.73
CA THR A 97 -41.58 7.23 1.29
C THR A 97 -40.58 8.39 1.35
N ASN A 98 -39.30 8.15 1.64
CA ASN A 98 -38.30 9.20 1.83
C ASN A 98 -37.94 9.96 0.52
N ASP A 99 -38.51 11.15 0.35
CA ASP A 99 -38.27 12.06 -0.78
C ASP A 99 -36.79 12.36 -1.05
N LYS A 100 -35.91 12.26 -0.04
CA LYS A 100 -34.46 12.46 -0.24
C LYS A 100 -33.86 11.44 -1.20
N HIS A 101 -34.32 10.19 -1.19
CA HIS A 101 -33.82 9.17 -2.12
C HIS A 101 -34.41 9.37 -3.52
N LEU A 102 -35.72 9.66 -3.63
CA LEU A 102 -36.37 9.94 -4.91
C LEU A 102 -35.74 11.16 -5.62
N GLY A 103 -35.39 12.21 -4.85
CA GLY A 103 -34.71 13.42 -5.30
C GLY A 103 -33.22 13.28 -5.69
N LEU A 104 -32.69 12.06 -5.72
CA LEU A 104 -31.41 11.76 -6.38
C LEU A 104 -31.58 11.47 -7.88
N PHE A 105 -32.73 10.94 -8.27
CA PHE A 105 -32.95 10.37 -9.61
C PHE A 105 -33.78 11.26 -10.53
N VAL A 106 -34.86 11.87 -10.03
CA VAL A 106 -35.72 12.75 -10.84
C VAL A 106 -35.33 14.23 -10.70
N VAL A 107 -35.66 15.03 -11.71
CA VAL A 107 -35.32 16.46 -11.81
C VAL A 107 -35.78 17.26 -10.59
N GLY A 108 -36.95 16.95 -10.00
CA GLY A 108 -37.43 17.64 -8.81
C GLY A 108 -38.73 17.10 -8.19
N PRO A 109 -39.26 17.79 -7.17
CA PRO A 109 -40.35 17.32 -6.31
C PRO A 109 -41.66 17.04 -7.04
N SER A 110 -41.96 17.76 -8.13
CA SER A 110 -43.18 17.59 -8.91
C SER A 110 -43.27 16.18 -9.54
N PHE A 111 -42.14 15.49 -9.67
CA PHE A 111 -42.04 14.12 -10.17
C PHE A 111 -42.04 13.04 -9.06
N TYR A 112 -41.95 13.38 -7.77
CA TYR A 112 -41.77 12.39 -6.68
C TYR A 112 -42.97 11.45 -6.58
N GLU A 113 -44.19 11.96 -6.57
CA GLU A 113 -45.38 11.12 -6.40
C GLU A 113 -45.65 10.22 -7.61
N ARG A 114 -45.46 10.75 -8.84
CA ARG A 114 -45.45 9.93 -10.07
C ARG A 114 -44.30 8.90 -10.07
N HIS A 115 -43.22 9.11 -9.32
CA HIS A 115 -42.15 8.11 -9.17
C HIS A 115 -42.59 7.01 -8.21
N ARG A 116 -43.04 7.41 -7.02
CA ARG A 116 -43.53 6.54 -5.94
C ARG A 116 -44.63 5.59 -6.43
N GLN A 117 -45.66 6.12 -7.11
CA GLN A 117 -46.74 5.32 -7.67
C GLN A 117 -46.27 4.32 -8.74
N SER A 118 -45.29 4.71 -9.57
CA SER A 118 -44.71 3.82 -10.58
C SER A 118 -43.88 2.69 -9.95
N LEU A 119 -43.04 3.00 -8.95
CA LEU A 119 -42.26 1.99 -8.22
C LEU A 119 -43.15 1.03 -7.42
N VAL A 120 -44.18 1.54 -6.74
CA VAL A 120 -45.11 0.74 -5.94
C VAL A 120 -45.98 -0.16 -6.82
N SER A 121 -46.58 0.36 -7.90
CA SER A 121 -47.42 -0.46 -8.80
C SER A 121 -46.64 -1.58 -9.46
N GLN A 122 -45.40 -1.32 -9.89
CA GLN A 122 -44.52 -2.33 -10.48
C GLN A 122 -44.05 -3.36 -9.44
N PHE A 123 -43.69 -2.94 -8.21
CA PHE A 123 -43.32 -3.85 -7.12
C PHE A 123 -44.50 -4.75 -6.66
N VAL A 124 -45.73 -4.23 -6.66
CA VAL A 124 -46.94 -5.02 -6.35
C VAL A 124 -47.22 -6.03 -7.46
N THR A 125 -47.06 -5.65 -8.73
CA THR A 125 -47.39 -6.47 -9.91
C THR A 125 -46.36 -7.57 -10.18
N SER A 126 -45.06 -7.28 -10.04
CA SER A 126 -43.96 -8.18 -10.44
C SER A 126 -42.97 -8.46 -9.30
N ARG A 127 -43.52 -8.61 -8.09
CA ARG A 127 -42.78 -8.69 -6.82
C ARG A 127 -41.63 -9.68 -6.81
N ASP A 128 -41.86 -10.92 -7.24
CA ASP A 128 -40.87 -12.00 -7.11
C ASP A 128 -39.63 -11.76 -7.98
N MET A 129 -39.75 -10.92 -9.01
CA MET A 129 -38.63 -10.46 -9.83
C MET A 129 -37.90 -9.26 -9.20
N MET A 130 -38.62 -8.36 -8.53
CA MET A 130 -38.08 -7.09 -8.00
C MET A 130 -37.60 -7.16 -6.54
N LYS A 131 -38.09 -8.12 -5.75
CA LYS A 131 -37.92 -8.18 -4.29
C LYS A 131 -36.48 -8.00 -3.85
N ASP A 132 -35.55 -8.75 -4.41
CA ASP A 132 -34.14 -8.69 -4.01
C ASP A 132 -33.41 -7.45 -4.55
N ALA A 133 -33.81 -6.88 -5.68
CA ALA A 133 -33.25 -5.63 -6.21
C ALA A 133 -33.64 -4.43 -5.32
N PHE A 134 -34.94 -4.32 -5.01
CA PHE A 134 -35.45 -3.28 -4.12
C PHE A 134 -34.90 -3.42 -2.70
N MET A 135 -34.75 -4.65 -2.19
CA MET A 135 -34.18 -4.89 -0.87
C MET A 135 -32.67 -4.66 -0.80
N ALA A 136 -31.91 -4.95 -1.87
CA ALA A 136 -30.50 -4.57 -1.95
C ALA A 136 -30.33 -3.04 -1.90
N CYS A 137 -31.20 -2.30 -2.60
CA CYS A 137 -31.25 -0.83 -2.53
C CYS A 137 -31.62 -0.34 -1.12
N ALA A 138 -32.71 -0.84 -0.53
CA ALA A 138 -33.18 -0.39 0.79
C ALA A 138 -32.15 -0.64 1.91
N LEU A 139 -31.45 -1.78 1.87
CA LEU A 139 -30.36 -2.08 2.80
C LEU A 139 -29.14 -1.17 2.59
N LEU A 140 -28.83 -0.83 1.33
CA LEU A 140 -27.73 0.08 1.00
C LEU A 140 -28.02 1.52 1.46
N TRP A 141 -29.26 1.99 1.32
CA TRP A 141 -29.68 3.31 1.83
C TRP A 141 -29.76 3.35 3.36
N SER A 142 -30.25 2.28 4.00
CA SER A 142 -30.28 2.18 5.47
C SER A 142 -28.90 2.17 6.14
N ALA A 143 -27.82 1.92 5.38
CA ALA A 143 -26.45 1.97 5.89
C ALA A 143 -25.84 3.38 5.91
N ASP A 144 -26.36 4.33 5.11
CA ASP A 144 -25.95 5.75 5.15
C ASP A 144 -26.55 6.50 6.35
N ASP A 145 -27.76 6.12 6.79
CA ASP A 145 -28.46 6.80 7.89
C ASP A 145 -27.81 6.44 9.24
N ALA A 146 -26.95 7.36 9.71
CA ALA A 146 -26.16 7.30 10.94
C ALA A 146 -26.96 7.21 12.26
N THR A 147 -28.27 7.01 12.19
CA THR A 147 -29.17 6.72 13.32
C THR A 147 -29.43 5.22 13.52
N SER A 148 -29.05 4.36 12.56
CA SER A 148 -29.31 2.93 12.66
C SER A 148 -28.25 2.19 13.49
N ASN A 149 -28.63 1.76 14.70
CA ASN A 149 -27.76 1.02 15.64
C ASN A 149 -27.50 -0.46 15.25
N ARG A 150 -27.66 -0.83 13.97
CA ARG A 150 -27.40 -2.20 13.47
C ARG A 150 -26.20 -2.18 12.52
N PRO A 151 -25.14 -2.98 12.76
CA PRO A 151 -24.07 -3.11 11.78
C PRO A 151 -24.62 -3.74 10.48
N PRO A 152 -24.36 -3.16 9.29
CA PRO A 152 -24.82 -3.74 8.04
C PRO A 152 -24.09 -5.06 7.79
N GLY A 153 -24.84 -6.16 7.77
CA GLY A 153 -24.31 -7.47 7.38
C GLY A 153 -24.07 -7.49 5.87
N GLY A 154 -22.88 -7.06 5.43
CA GLY A 154 -22.53 -6.87 4.01
C GLY A 154 -22.88 -8.07 3.11
N ASP A 155 -22.61 -9.29 3.59
CA ASP A 155 -23.03 -10.56 2.97
C ASP A 155 -24.48 -10.56 2.50
N SER A 156 -25.41 -9.98 3.27
CA SER A 156 -26.84 -9.94 2.94
C SER A 156 -27.16 -8.98 1.79
N ILE A 157 -26.44 -7.86 1.70
CA ILE A 157 -26.62 -6.84 0.66
C ILE A 157 -26.11 -7.39 -0.67
N TYR A 158 -24.86 -7.87 -0.71
CA TYR A 158 -24.27 -8.46 -1.91
C TYR A 158 -24.97 -9.75 -2.36
N ARG A 159 -25.52 -10.54 -1.43
CA ARG A 159 -26.34 -11.72 -1.77
C ARG A 159 -27.66 -11.36 -2.43
N ARG A 160 -28.37 -10.33 -1.96
CA ARG A 160 -29.60 -9.87 -2.63
C ARG A 160 -29.28 -9.19 -3.98
N ALA A 161 -28.20 -8.42 -4.07
CA ALA A 161 -27.75 -7.83 -5.33
C ALA A 161 -27.35 -8.89 -6.37
N SER A 162 -26.62 -9.95 -5.98
CA SER A 162 -26.27 -11.03 -6.91
C SER A 162 -27.49 -11.87 -7.32
N SER A 163 -28.47 -12.05 -6.43
CA SER A 163 -29.81 -12.60 -6.77
C SER A 163 -30.48 -11.76 -7.87
N ALA A 164 -30.57 -10.44 -7.68
CA ALA A 164 -31.16 -9.52 -8.66
C ALA A 164 -30.45 -9.53 -10.02
N VAL A 165 -29.11 -9.52 -10.03
CA VAL A 165 -28.31 -9.63 -11.27
C VAL A 165 -28.51 -11.00 -11.94
N SER A 166 -28.64 -12.08 -11.18
CA SER A 166 -28.95 -13.40 -11.72
C SER A 166 -30.35 -13.44 -12.36
N THR A 167 -31.35 -12.85 -11.71
CA THR A 167 -32.70 -12.70 -12.26
C THR A 167 -32.69 -11.93 -13.58
N LEU A 168 -31.99 -10.78 -13.63
CA LEU A 168 -31.83 -9.97 -14.85
C LEU A 168 -31.14 -10.73 -16.01
N ARG A 169 -30.19 -11.64 -15.70
CA ARG A 169 -29.53 -12.50 -16.71
C ARG A 169 -30.42 -13.65 -17.22
N SER A 170 -31.34 -14.14 -16.39
CA SER A 170 -32.27 -15.23 -16.76
C SER A 170 -33.56 -14.75 -17.42
N LEU A 171 -33.87 -13.46 -17.32
CA LEU A 171 -35.09 -12.85 -17.83
C LEU A 171 -35.18 -12.94 -19.36
N LYS A 172 -36.36 -13.29 -19.87
CA LYS A 172 -36.73 -13.22 -21.29
C LYS A 172 -38.06 -12.50 -21.39
N ILE A 173 -38.11 -11.44 -22.20
CA ILE A 173 -39.34 -10.71 -22.50
C ILE A 173 -40.10 -11.51 -23.56
N THR A 174 -41.33 -11.93 -23.26
CA THR A 174 -42.22 -12.62 -24.22
C THR A 174 -43.52 -11.86 -24.46
N SER A 175 -43.90 -10.96 -23.56
CA SER A 175 -45.02 -10.03 -23.67
C SER A 175 -44.55 -8.58 -23.57
N GLU A 176 -45.30 -7.65 -24.17
CA GLU A 176 -45.12 -6.21 -23.93
C GLU A 176 -45.26 -5.86 -22.43
N HIS A 177 -46.01 -6.68 -21.67
CA HIS A 177 -46.24 -6.48 -20.24
C HIS A 177 -44.96 -6.71 -19.39
N ASP A 178 -43.97 -7.43 -19.91
CA ASP A 178 -42.71 -7.70 -19.20
C ASP A 178 -41.70 -6.55 -19.31
N ILE A 179 -41.92 -5.61 -20.23
CA ILE A 179 -40.99 -4.51 -20.55
C ILE A 179 -40.86 -3.54 -19.37
N MET A 180 -41.97 -3.09 -18.77
CA MET A 180 -41.93 -2.15 -17.64
C MET A 180 -41.31 -2.78 -16.38
N PRO A 181 -41.65 -4.05 -16.01
CA PRO A 181 -40.94 -4.76 -14.97
C PRO A 181 -39.44 -4.89 -15.23
N CYS A 182 -39.03 -5.19 -16.46
CA CYS A 182 -37.61 -5.28 -16.86
C CYS A 182 -36.88 -3.93 -16.68
N LEU A 183 -37.50 -2.83 -17.12
CA LEU A 183 -36.94 -1.48 -16.96
C LEU A 183 -36.76 -1.09 -15.49
N VAL A 184 -37.74 -1.38 -14.63
CA VAL A 184 -37.68 -1.04 -13.20
C VAL A 184 -36.67 -1.93 -12.45
N LEU A 185 -36.57 -3.22 -12.78
CA LEU A 185 -35.49 -4.09 -12.30
C LEU A 185 -34.11 -3.55 -12.72
N GLY A 186 -33.96 -3.22 -14.00
CA GLY A 186 -32.73 -2.69 -14.58
C GLY A 186 -32.29 -1.38 -13.92
N ALA A 187 -33.21 -0.42 -13.77
CA ALA A 187 -32.96 0.84 -13.09
C ALA A 187 -32.61 0.66 -11.60
N SER A 188 -33.18 -0.34 -10.93
CA SER A 188 -32.83 -0.68 -9.53
C SER A 188 -31.41 -1.25 -9.41
N VAL A 189 -31.03 -2.17 -10.31
CA VAL A 189 -29.68 -2.75 -10.35
C VAL A 189 -28.63 -1.69 -10.75
N LEU A 190 -28.94 -0.81 -11.70
CA LEU A 190 -28.10 0.32 -12.08
C LEU A 190 -27.94 1.33 -10.94
N THR A 191 -29.03 1.64 -10.22
CA THR A 191 -29.01 2.48 -9.00
C THR A 191 -28.09 1.92 -7.94
N PHE A 192 -28.14 0.60 -7.70
CA PHE A 192 -27.27 -0.10 -6.77
C PHE A 192 -25.79 -0.02 -7.20
N ALA A 193 -25.49 -0.21 -8.49
CA ALA A 193 -24.14 -0.11 -9.04
C ALA A 193 -23.57 1.33 -8.96
N LEU A 194 -24.37 2.34 -9.32
CA LEU A 194 -24.05 3.77 -9.18
C LEU A 194 -23.69 4.13 -7.73
N LYS A 195 -24.51 3.70 -6.76
CA LYS A 195 -24.32 4.01 -5.33
C LYS A 195 -23.11 3.29 -4.71
N LEU A 196 -22.63 2.19 -5.30
CA LEU A 196 -21.38 1.52 -4.93
C LEU A 196 -20.13 2.03 -5.67
N GLY A 197 -20.27 2.93 -6.66
CA GLY A 197 -19.15 3.38 -7.50
C GLY A 197 -18.60 2.29 -8.44
N GLY A 198 -19.42 1.31 -8.83
CA GLY A 198 -18.97 0.15 -9.60
C GLY A 198 -18.72 0.47 -11.08
N ALA A 199 -17.48 0.34 -11.54
CA ALA A 199 -17.01 0.66 -12.91
C ALA A 199 -17.46 -0.32 -14.01
N GLN A 200 -18.67 -0.89 -13.92
CA GLN A 200 -19.26 -1.81 -14.91
C GLN A 200 -20.75 -1.54 -15.12
N MET A 201 -21.11 -0.28 -15.43
CA MET A 201 -22.49 0.11 -15.71
C MET A 201 -22.90 -0.26 -17.14
N LEU A 202 -22.00 -0.09 -18.10
CA LEU A 202 -22.24 -0.42 -19.52
C LEU A 202 -22.79 -1.85 -19.74
N PRO A 203 -22.21 -2.95 -19.21
CA PRO A 203 -22.74 -4.29 -19.45
C PRO A 203 -24.16 -4.51 -18.90
N ILE A 204 -24.52 -3.81 -17.82
CA ILE A 204 -25.86 -3.85 -17.22
C ILE A 204 -26.85 -3.15 -18.17
N CYS A 205 -26.53 -1.93 -18.60
CA CYS A 205 -27.36 -1.14 -19.51
C CYS A 205 -27.55 -1.86 -20.85
N SER A 206 -26.46 -2.33 -21.47
CA SER A 206 -26.53 -3.05 -22.74
C SER A 206 -27.31 -4.36 -22.63
N GLN A 207 -27.24 -5.10 -21.52
CA GLN A 207 -28.07 -6.30 -21.32
C GLN A 207 -29.56 -5.96 -21.28
N ILE A 208 -29.96 -4.95 -20.51
CA ILE A 208 -31.37 -4.49 -20.42
C ILE A 208 -31.87 -4.05 -21.80
N LEU A 209 -31.07 -3.22 -22.49
CA LEU A 209 -31.47 -2.65 -23.77
C LEU A 209 -31.51 -3.70 -24.89
N ASN A 210 -30.67 -4.73 -24.88
CA ASN A 210 -30.75 -5.83 -25.85
C ASN A 210 -31.99 -6.72 -25.65
N LEU A 211 -32.48 -6.88 -24.41
CA LEU A 211 -33.75 -7.58 -24.15
C LEU A 211 -34.96 -6.79 -24.71
N ILE A 212 -34.94 -5.46 -24.62
CA ILE A 212 -36.06 -4.58 -25.02
C ILE A 212 -36.06 -4.27 -26.53
N LYS A 213 -34.87 -4.17 -27.13
CA LYS A 213 -34.63 -3.81 -28.54
C LYS A 213 -35.51 -4.52 -29.58
N PRO A 214 -35.71 -5.86 -29.58
CA PRO A 214 -36.56 -6.51 -30.58
C PRO A 214 -38.02 -6.03 -30.50
N ASN A 215 -38.58 -5.91 -29.30
CA ASN A 215 -39.98 -5.49 -29.12
C ASN A 215 -40.15 -3.99 -29.41
N TYR A 216 -39.19 -3.15 -29.00
CA TYR A 216 -39.19 -1.71 -29.31
C TYR A 216 -39.14 -1.42 -30.82
N LEU A 217 -38.44 -2.26 -31.60
CA LEU A 217 -38.39 -2.13 -33.07
C LEU A 217 -39.61 -2.71 -33.80
N ALA A 218 -40.42 -3.56 -33.13
CA ALA A 218 -41.65 -4.11 -33.69
C ALA A 218 -42.89 -3.25 -33.38
N GLY A 219 -42.91 -2.52 -32.26
CA GLY A 219 -44.04 -1.73 -31.80
C GLY A 219 -44.20 -0.39 -32.52
N SER A 220 -45.14 -0.29 -33.45
CA SER A 220 -45.45 0.96 -34.19
C SER A 220 -46.29 1.98 -33.38
N ARG A 221 -45.96 2.20 -32.10
CA ARG A 221 -46.62 3.17 -31.21
C ARG A 221 -45.60 3.89 -30.31
N PRO A 222 -45.73 5.20 -30.06
CA PRO A 222 -44.90 5.89 -29.08
C PRO A 222 -45.19 5.34 -27.67
N MET A 223 -44.20 4.72 -27.05
CA MET A 223 -44.28 4.16 -25.69
C MET A 223 -44.21 5.28 -24.62
N SER A 224 -45.23 6.13 -24.56
CA SER A 224 -45.31 7.38 -23.79
C SER A 224 -45.18 7.27 -22.25
N ASN A 225 -45.07 6.05 -21.73
CA ASN A 225 -44.97 5.75 -20.30
C ASN A 225 -43.59 5.18 -19.88
N CYS A 226 -42.65 5.01 -20.81
CA CYS A 226 -41.37 4.33 -20.55
C CYS A 226 -40.24 5.27 -20.09
N ASP A 227 -40.51 6.21 -19.19
CA ASP A 227 -39.54 7.18 -18.66
C ASP A 227 -38.20 6.53 -18.20
N PHE A 228 -38.26 5.33 -17.61
CA PHE A 228 -37.08 4.56 -17.17
C PHE A 228 -36.12 4.19 -18.33
N LEU A 229 -36.65 4.03 -19.55
CA LEU A 229 -35.84 3.77 -20.74
C LEU A 229 -34.95 4.97 -21.08
N THR A 230 -35.46 6.20 -20.96
CA THR A 230 -34.69 7.43 -21.18
C THR A 230 -33.45 7.48 -20.29
N GLY A 231 -33.63 7.20 -18.99
CA GLY A 231 -32.53 7.18 -18.01
C GLY A 231 -31.48 6.10 -18.28
N ILE A 232 -31.91 4.87 -18.62
CA ILE A 232 -30.98 3.77 -18.93
C ILE A 232 -30.22 4.02 -20.25
N VAL A 233 -30.88 4.56 -21.28
CA VAL A 233 -30.22 4.92 -22.55
C VAL A 233 -29.24 6.07 -22.37
N MET A 234 -29.55 7.08 -21.54
CA MET A 234 -28.61 8.15 -21.22
C MET A 234 -27.35 7.62 -20.51
N ALA A 235 -27.53 6.73 -19.53
CA ALA A 235 -26.41 6.09 -18.82
C ALA A 235 -25.55 5.22 -19.76
N GLU A 236 -26.17 4.45 -20.67
CA GLU A 236 -25.43 3.73 -21.70
C GLU A 236 -24.67 4.68 -22.63
N ILE A 237 -25.30 5.78 -23.07
CA ILE A 237 -24.70 6.77 -23.97
C ILE A 237 -23.49 7.46 -23.34
N SER A 238 -23.52 7.83 -22.06
CA SER A 238 -22.34 8.38 -21.38
C SER A 238 -21.17 7.40 -21.34
N GLU A 239 -21.40 6.15 -20.96
CA GLU A 239 -20.37 5.10 -20.93
C GLU A 239 -19.85 4.75 -22.34
N CYS A 240 -20.75 4.74 -23.33
CA CYS A 240 -20.42 4.52 -24.73
C CYS A 240 -19.56 5.64 -25.31
N LEU A 241 -19.76 6.89 -24.89
CA LEU A 241 -18.91 8.02 -25.31
C LEU A 241 -17.53 7.94 -24.66
N VAL A 242 -17.45 7.61 -23.36
CA VAL A 242 -16.18 7.37 -22.64
C VAL A 242 -15.37 6.23 -23.28
N HIS A 243 -16.03 5.17 -23.74
CA HIS A 243 -15.35 3.99 -24.29
C HIS A 243 -15.33 3.93 -25.82
N ALA A 244 -15.81 4.96 -26.53
CA ALA A 244 -16.05 4.99 -27.97
C ALA A 244 -16.67 3.69 -28.52
N LYS A 245 -17.81 3.31 -27.94
CA LYS A 245 -18.65 2.17 -28.36
C LYS A 245 -19.97 2.69 -28.93
N VAL A 246 -20.60 1.94 -29.83
CA VAL A 246 -21.95 2.25 -30.30
C VAL A 246 -22.97 1.83 -29.23
N PRO A 247 -23.92 2.69 -28.81
CA PRO A 247 -24.98 2.30 -27.88
C PRO A 247 -25.90 1.23 -28.46
N THR A 248 -26.57 0.46 -27.60
CA THR A 248 -27.44 -0.65 -27.98
C THR A 248 -28.70 -0.19 -28.69
N LEU A 249 -29.28 0.95 -28.28
CA LEU A 249 -30.57 1.44 -28.77
C LEU A 249 -30.52 2.94 -29.11
N ARG A 250 -31.08 3.30 -30.28
CA ARG A 250 -31.34 4.70 -30.67
C ARG A 250 -32.82 4.99 -30.41
N ILE A 251 -33.11 5.85 -29.44
CA ILE A 251 -34.47 6.34 -29.18
C ILE A 251 -34.95 7.16 -30.40
N GLN A 252 -36.21 6.99 -30.79
CA GLN A 252 -36.85 7.84 -31.81
C GLN A 252 -37.31 9.17 -31.18
N PRO A 253 -37.18 10.32 -31.87
CA PRO A 253 -37.72 11.58 -31.39
C PRO A 253 -39.26 11.53 -31.31
N PRO A 254 -39.90 12.19 -30.33
CA PRO A 254 -41.35 12.24 -30.22
C PRO A 254 -41.97 12.94 -31.44
N THR A 255 -42.99 12.35 -32.05
CA THR A 255 -43.69 12.94 -33.20
C THR A 255 -44.63 14.06 -32.76
N ALA A 256 -44.59 15.19 -33.48
CA ALA A 256 -45.31 16.42 -33.13
C ALA A 256 -46.85 16.27 -33.11
N GLU A 257 -47.40 15.21 -33.70
CA GLU A 257 -48.82 14.87 -33.67
C GLU A 257 -49.28 14.35 -32.30
N SER A 258 -48.35 13.89 -31.45
CA SER A 258 -48.64 13.52 -30.06
C SER A 258 -48.64 14.79 -29.17
N GLY A 259 -49.79 15.46 -29.12
CA GLY A 259 -50.00 16.80 -28.56
C GLY A 259 -49.76 17.04 -27.06
N SER A 260 -48.95 16.20 -26.40
CA SER A 260 -48.46 16.41 -25.03
C SER A 260 -46.96 16.72 -25.06
N SER A 261 -46.58 17.97 -24.80
CA SER A 261 -45.18 18.36 -24.59
C SER A 261 -44.71 17.85 -23.21
N GLN A 262 -44.50 16.54 -23.13
CA GLN A 262 -44.23 15.82 -21.88
C GLN A 262 -42.76 15.96 -21.49
N VAL A 263 -42.53 16.69 -20.40
CA VAL A 263 -41.22 16.79 -19.73
C VAL A 263 -40.81 15.42 -19.20
N ASP A 264 -39.60 14.98 -19.55
CA ASP A 264 -39.05 13.71 -19.06
C ASP A 264 -38.61 13.83 -17.60
N ARG A 265 -38.94 12.84 -16.77
CA ARG A 265 -38.68 12.87 -15.31
C ARG A 265 -37.19 12.91 -14.93
N TYR A 266 -36.32 12.44 -15.82
CA TYR A 266 -34.88 12.31 -15.64
C TYR A 266 -34.15 13.43 -16.39
N MET A 267 -34.47 13.58 -17.68
CA MET A 267 -33.78 14.47 -18.61
C MET A 267 -34.50 15.79 -18.87
N GLY A 268 -35.66 16.04 -18.26
CA GLY A 268 -36.38 17.30 -18.40
C GLY A 268 -36.73 17.61 -19.86
N LEU A 269 -36.11 18.66 -20.40
CA LEU A 269 -36.28 19.13 -21.77
C LEU A 269 -35.26 18.52 -22.77
N THR A 270 -34.34 17.66 -22.31
CA THR A 270 -33.20 17.18 -23.13
C THR A 270 -33.35 15.77 -23.69
N SER A 271 -34.47 15.08 -23.44
CA SER A 271 -34.74 13.74 -23.99
C SER A 271 -34.64 13.71 -25.53
N ALA A 272 -35.11 14.76 -26.20
CA ALA A 272 -35.01 14.93 -27.66
C ALA A 272 -33.58 15.10 -28.20
N PHE A 273 -32.56 15.27 -27.35
CA PHE A 273 -31.14 15.39 -27.75
C PHE A 273 -30.43 14.03 -27.83
N LEU A 274 -30.97 12.97 -27.22
CA LEU A 274 -30.37 11.63 -27.20
C LEU A 274 -30.01 11.04 -28.58
N PRO A 275 -30.78 11.26 -29.67
CA PRO A 275 -30.40 10.77 -31.00
C PRO A 275 -29.07 11.36 -31.50
N HIS A 276 -28.78 12.63 -31.19
CA HIS A 276 -27.54 13.30 -31.58
C HIS A 276 -26.33 12.78 -30.80
N LEU A 277 -26.52 12.45 -29.51
CA LEU A 277 -25.48 11.79 -28.71
C LEU A 277 -25.21 10.35 -29.20
N TYR A 278 -26.24 9.61 -29.60
CA TYR A 278 -26.07 8.30 -30.23
C TYR A 278 -25.24 8.39 -31.52
N ASP A 279 -25.54 9.36 -32.38
CA ASP A 279 -24.81 9.57 -33.64
C ASP A 279 -23.36 10.01 -33.39
N LEU A 280 -23.11 10.81 -32.34
CA LEU A 280 -21.76 11.16 -31.88
C LEU A 280 -20.98 9.91 -31.41
N CYS A 281 -21.56 9.06 -30.56
CA CYS A 281 -20.94 7.81 -30.12
C CYS A 281 -20.60 6.88 -31.31
N LYS A 282 -21.46 6.85 -32.34
CA LYS A 282 -21.23 6.11 -33.59
C LYS A 282 -20.01 6.65 -34.35
N ILE A 283 -19.81 7.97 -34.42
CA ILE A 283 -18.63 8.59 -35.01
C ILE A 283 -17.37 8.23 -34.19
N CYS A 284 -17.39 8.43 -32.86
CA CYS A 284 -16.27 8.07 -31.99
C CYS A 284 -15.84 6.61 -32.17
N SER A 285 -16.80 5.69 -32.24
CA SER A 285 -16.54 4.26 -32.40
C SER A 285 -16.00 3.90 -33.80
N ALA A 286 -16.44 4.59 -34.86
CA ALA A 286 -15.89 4.41 -36.20
C ALA A 286 -14.44 4.92 -36.31
N LEU A 287 -14.10 6.06 -35.69
CA LEU A 287 -12.71 6.57 -35.60
C LEU A 287 -11.82 5.58 -34.83
N ARG A 288 -12.29 5.07 -33.68
CA ARG A 288 -11.55 4.06 -32.90
C ARG A 288 -11.27 2.76 -33.68
N LEU A 289 -12.14 2.42 -34.63
CA LEU A 289 -11.97 1.26 -35.52
C LEU A 289 -11.18 1.58 -36.81
N GLY A 290 -10.52 2.74 -36.88
CA GLY A 290 -9.69 3.14 -38.03
C GLY A 290 -10.47 3.34 -39.33
N ARG A 291 -11.80 3.54 -39.26
CA ARG A 291 -12.63 3.75 -40.45
C ARG A 291 -12.55 5.22 -40.88
N PRO A 292 -12.37 5.52 -42.18
CA PRO A 292 -12.49 6.89 -42.66
C PRO A 292 -13.91 7.40 -42.41
N ILE A 293 -14.01 8.67 -42.04
CA ILE A 293 -15.26 9.40 -41.84
C ILE A 293 -15.13 10.71 -42.61
N ASP A 294 -16.11 11.00 -43.45
CA ASP A 294 -16.13 12.25 -44.20
C ASP A 294 -16.37 13.41 -43.22
N ASP A 295 -15.51 14.43 -43.19
CA ASP A 295 -15.65 15.59 -42.29
C ASP A 295 -16.96 16.35 -42.52
N GLU A 296 -17.59 16.20 -43.68
CA GLU A 296 -18.95 16.67 -43.92
C GLU A 296 -19.96 16.07 -42.92
N THR A 297 -19.83 14.79 -42.56
CA THR A 297 -20.73 14.14 -41.60
C THR A 297 -20.57 14.69 -40.18
N LEU A 298 -19.34 14.94 -39.74
CA LEU A 298 -19.04 15.56 -38.45
C LEU A 298 -19.50 17.02 -38.42
N THR A 299 -19.31 17.74 -39.52
CA THR A 299 -19.76 19.13 -39.70
C THR A 299 -21.28 19.25 -39.78
N ASN A 300 -21.96 18.30 -40.41
CA ASN A 300 -23.43 18.23 -40.44
C ASN A 300 -23.99 17.90 -39.05
N LEU A 301 -23.36 17.02 -38.27
CA LEU A 301 -23.74 16.77 -36.87
C LEU A 301 -23.50 18.01 -35.99
N GLU A 302 -22.35 18.67 -36.11
CA GLU A 302 -22.03 19.90 -35.37
C GLU A 302 -23.05 21.01 -35.64
N ARG A 303 -23.37 21.26 -36.92
CA ARG A 303 -24.38 22.26 -37.33
C ARG A 303 -25.75 21.93 -36.75
N THR A 304 -26.11 20.65 -36.71
CA THR A 304 -27.38 20.18 -36.12
C THR A 304 -27.42 20.43 -34.62
N ILE A 305 -26.32 20.14 -33.90
CA ILE A 305 -26.22 20.37 -32.45
C ILE A 305 -26.19 21.87 -32.10
N ARG A 306 -25.51 22.70 -32.88
CA ARG A 306 -25.49 24.17 -32.68
C ARG A 306 -26.85 24.82 -32.93
N ASN A 307 -27.66 24.26 -33.82
CA ASN A 307 -29.01 24.74 -34.14
C ASN A 307 -30.11 24.07 -33.29
N TRP A 308 -29.76 23.10 -32.43
CA TRP A 308 -30.73 22.41 -31.59
C TRP A 308 -31.27 23.34 -30.48
N THR A 309 -32.59 23.34 -30.30
CA THR A 309 -33.26 24.07 -29.22
C THR A 309 -34.26 23.14 -28.52
N PRO A 310 -34.41 23.23 -27.18
CA PRO A 310 -35.38 22.43 -26.46
C PRO A 310 -36.81 22.85 -26.82
N MET A 311 -37.72 21.88 -26.99
CA MET A 311 -39.15 22.17 -27.10
C MET A 311 -39.69 22.53 -25.72
N VAL A 312 -40.05 23.80 -25.51
CA VAL A 312 -40.55 24.33 -24.24
C VAL A 312 -42.08 24.24 -24.18
N PRO A 313 -42.68 23.54 -23.19
CA PRO A 313 -44.13 23.52 -23.00
C PRO A 313 -44.68 24.92 -22.66
N ILE A 314 -45.84 25.27 -23.22
CA ILE A 314 -46.50 26.58 -23.00
C ILE A 314 -46.82 26.83 -21.51
N HIS A 315 -47.05 25.76 -20.73
CA HIS A 315 -47.39 25.83 -19.30
C HIS A 315 -46.23 25.50 -18.35
N LEU A 316 -44.98 25.37 -18.85
CA LEU A 316 -43.82 24.93 -18.06
C LEU A 316 -43.60 25.72 -16.75
N VAL A 317 -43.91 27.02 -16.73
CA VAL A 317 -43.74 27.91 -15.56
C VAL A 317 -44.89 27.78 -14.54
N ASN A 318 -46.04 27.24 -14.96
CA ASN A 318 -47.20 26.99 -14.09
C ASN A 318 -47.16 25.56 -13.51
N ASP A 319 -46.69 24.60 -14.31
CA ASP A 319 -46.73 23.16 -13.98
C ASP A 319 -45.55 22.71 -13.10
N PHE A 320 -44.46 23.49 -13.04
CA PHE A 320 -43.22 23.13 -12.34
C PHE A 320 -42.65 24.27 -11.51
N THR A 321 -41.89 23.94 -10.47
CA THR A 321 -41.26 24.94 -9.60
C THR A 321 -40.13 25.68 -10.32
N ALA A 322 -39.86 26.94 -9.93
CA ALA A 322 -38.76 27.73 -10.51
C ALA A 322 -37.37 27.06 -10.40
N VAL A 323 -37.17 26.20 -9.37
CA VAL A 323 -35.97 25.37 -9.22
C VAL A 323 -35.90 24.28 -10.28
N GLU A 324 -37.00 23.57 -10.54
CA GLU A 324 -37.08 22.56 -11.60
C GLU A 324 -36.87 23.19 -12.98
N VAL A 325 -37.53 24.31 -13.27
CA VAL A 325 -37.35 25.05 -14.54
C VAL A 325 -35.90 25.50 -14.72
N SER A 326 -35.26 26.02 -13.67
CA SER A 326 -33.83 26.38 -13.71
C SER A 326 -32.92 25.16 -13.96
N HIS A 327 -33.20 24.01 -13.34
CA HIS A 327 -32.43 22.77 -13.56
C HIS A 327 -32.60 22.22 -14.98
N MET A 328 -33.82 22.21 -15.52
CA MET A 328 -34.11 21.77 -16.89
C MET A 328 -33.46 22.65 -17.95
N LEU A 329 -33.50 23.97 -17.78
CA LEU A 329 -32.82 24.91 -18.68
C LEU A 329 -31.29 24.77 -18.60
N CYS A 330 -30.74 24.53 -17.40
CA CYS A 330 -29.32 24.24 -17.25
C CYS A 330 -28.92 22.95 -17.99
N GLN A 331 -29.67 21.85 -17.84
CA GLN A 331 -29.44 20.61 -18.59
C GLN A 331 -29.43 20.88 -20.12
N ALA A 332 -30.43 21.63 -20.61
CA ALA A 332 -30.61 21.91 -22.04
C ALA A 332 -29.51 22.80 -22.66
N GLN A 333 -28.79 23.59 -21.86
CA GLN A 333 -27.61 24.32 -22.34
C GLN A 333 -26.32 23.50 -22.19
N VAL A 334 -26.18 22.78 -21.07
CA VAL A 334 -24.93 22.11 -20.69
C VAL A 334 -24.67 20.84 -21.51
N ILE A 335 -25.70 20.02 -21.79
CA ILE A 335 -25.52 18.75 -22.51
C ILE A 335 -25.11 18.96 -23.98
N PRO A 336 -25.75 19.85 -24.77
CA PRO A 336 -25.28 20.17 -26.12
C PRO A 336 -23.88 20.81 -26.13
N THR A 337 -23.56 21.66 -25.15
CA THR A 337 -22.22 22.27 -25.05
C THR A 337 -21.14 21.21 -24.81
N ALA A 338 -21.41 20.19 -24.00
CA ALA A 338 -20.50 19.06 -23.79
C ALA A 338 -20.27 18.25 -25.08
N ALA A 339 -21.33 18.00 -25.86
CA ALA A 339 -21.21 17.35 -27.17
C ALA A 339 -20.34 18.16 -28.15
N LEU A 340 -20.43 19.50 -28.11
CA LEU A 340 -19.57 20.39 -28.91
C LEU A 340 -18.09 20.36 -28.47
N VAL A 341 -17.78 20.22 -27.17
CA VAL A 341 -16.40 20.00 -26.70
C VAL A 341 -15.84 18.69 -27.25
N VAL A 342 -16.64 17.62 -27.24
CA VAL A 342 -16.22 16.32 -27.78
C VAL A 342 -15.99 16.41 -29.29
N ILE A 343 -16.93 16.99 -30.07
CA ILE A 343 -16.76 17.22 -31.52
C ILE A 343 -15.50 18.06 -31.81
N HIS A 344 -15.25 19.11 -31.02
CA HIS A 344 -14.05 19.91 -31.15
C HIS A 344 -12.78 19.06 -30.96
N ARG A 345 -12.77 18.13 -29.99
CA ARG A 345 -11.64 17.21 -29.74
C ARG A 345 -11.53 16.04 -30.70
N LEU A 346 -12.56 15.76 -31.51
CA LEU A 346 -12.46 14.83 -32.64
C LEU A 346 -11.80 15.47 -33.87
N ARG A 347 -11.89 16.80 -34.04
CA ARG A 347 -11.14 17.53 -35.09
C ARG A 347 -9.75 17.98 -34.62
N ASN A 348 -9.68 18.59 -33.44
CA ASN A 348 -8.48 19.23 -32.91
C ASN A 348 -7.82 18.36 -31.83
N PRO A 349 -6.66 17.72 -32.10
CA PRO A 349 -5.89 17.01 -31.08
C PRO A 349 -5.41 17.95 -29.96
N PHE A 350 -4.91 17.39 -28.86
CA PHE A 350 -4.41 18.24 -27.77
C PHE A 350 -3.20 19.09 -28.18
N GLY A 351 -3.20 20.35 -27.76
CA GLY A 351 -2.22 21.35 -28.17
C GLY A 351 -2.67 22.20 -29.37
N THR A 352 -3.70 21.80 -30.13
CA THR A 352 -4.32 22.67 -31.15
C THR A 352 -5.67 23.21 -30.68
N GLU A 353 -5.91 24.49 -30.96
CA GLU A 353 -7.13 25.24 -30.62
C GLU A 353 -7.64 25.06 -29.17
N ASP A 354 -6.74 24.88 -28.19
CA ASP A 354 -7.15 24.63 -26.79
C ASP A 354 -8.01 25.75 -26.19
N ALA A 355 -7.91 26.99 -26.70
CA ALA A 355 -8.65 28.15 -26.21
C ALA A 355 -10.18 28.04 -26.40
N THR A 356 -10.65 27.51 -27.54
CA THR A 356 -12.09 27.32 -27.82
C THR A 356 -12.66 26.20 -26.96
N ALA A 357 -11.92 25.10 -26.76
CA ALA A 357 -12.29 24.03 -25.85
C ALA A 357 -12.40 24.54 -24.40
N VAL A 358 -11.43 25.34 -23.93
CA VAL A 358 -11.47 25.96 -22.59
C VAL A 358 -12.64 26.94 -22.45
N ALA A 359 -12.99 27.71 -23.50
CA ALA A 359 -14.16 28.57 -23.49
C ALA A 359 -15.48 27.78 -23.36
N LEU A 360 -15.61 26.65 -24.05
CA LEU A 360 -16.78 25.77 -23.93
C LEU A 360 -16.86 25.08 -22.55
N SER A 361 -15.76 24.51 -22.04
CA SER A 361 -15.72 23.89 -20.71
C SER A 361 -15.98 24.91 -19.57
N SER A 362 -15.45 26.13 -19.67
CA SER A 362 -15.73 27.18 -18.69
C SER A 362 -17.17 27.71 -18.76
N SER A 363 -17.80 27.73 -19.94
CA SER A 363 -19.24 27.99 -20.10
C SER A 363 -20.09 26.95 -19.36
N ILE A 364 -19.80 25.64 -19.54
CA ILE A 364 -20.45 24.54 -18.81
C ILE A 364 -20.36 24.75 -17.30
N LEU A 365 -19.14 24.97 -16.78
CA LEU A 365 -18.91 25.17 -15.36
C LEU A 365 -19.63 26.42 -14.82
N SER A 366 -19.62 27.51 -15.57
CA SER A 366 -20.35 28.74 -15.21
C SER A 366 -21.85 28.49 -15.04
N GLN A 367 -22.51 27.82 -16.00
CA GLN A 367 -23.93 27.51 -15.90
C GLN A 367 -24.26 26.57 -14.73
N LEU A 368 -23.42 25.56 -14.48
CA LEU A 368 -23.57 24.66 -13.33
C LEU A 368 -23.41 25.39 -11.99
N HIS A 369 -22.42 26.29 -11.88
CA HIS A 369 -22.19 27.09 -10.67
C HIS A 369 -23.32 28.12 -10.45
N MET A 370 -23.76 28.83 -11.48
CA MET A 370 -24.88 29.78 -11.40
C MET A 370 -26.17 29.08 -10.98
N THR A 371 -26.51 27.95 -11.61
CA THR A 371 -27.70 27.15 -11.27
C THR A 371 -27.64 26.64 -9.84
N ARG A 372 -26.48 26.16 -9.38
CA ARG A 372 -26.26 25.75 -7.98
C ARG A 372 -26.40 26.91 -6.99
N HIS A 373 -25.91 28.10 -7.35
CA HIS A 373 -26.00 29.29 -6.50
C HIS A 373 -27.45 29.80 -6.37
N VAL A 374 -28.20 29.84 -7.47
CA VAL A 374 -29.61 30.30 -7.49
C VAL A 374 -30.55 29.31 -6.82
N THR A 375 -30.38 28.00 -7.02
CA THR A 375 -31.32 26.97 -6.54
C THR A 375 -30.90 26.29 -5.23
N GLY A 376 -29.68 26.53 -4.74
CA GLY A 376 -29.09 25.83 -3.61
C GLY A 376 -28.80 24.33 -3.84
N ARG A 377 -29.09 23.80 -5.03
CA ARG A 377 -28.97 22.37 -5.39
C ARG A 377 -28.15 22.20 -6.67
N THR A 378 -27.33 21.17 -6.75
CA THR A 378 -26.70 20.76 -8.02
C THR A 378 -27.77 20.21 -8.97
N PRO A 379 -27.79 20.60 -10.26
CA PRO A 379 -28.62 19.93 -11.26
C PRO A 379 -28.24 18.45 -11.40
N ARG A 380 -29.20 17.61 -11.82
CA ARG A 380 -29.05 16.16 -12.00
C ARG A 380 -28.73 15.80 -13.44
N ILE A 381 -28.12 14.64 -13.66
CA ILE A 381 -27.82 14.06 -14.99
C ILE A 381 -27.02 15.04 -15.86
N VAL A 382 -25.98 15.63 -15.25
CA VAL A 382 -25.00 16.52 -15.90
C VAL A 382 -23.59 15.92 -15.88
N ASP A 383 -23.47 14.66 -15.44
CA ASP A 383 -22.22 13.98 -15.13
C ASP A 383 -21.33 13.85 -16.39
N LEU A 384 -21.96 13.55 -17.54
CA LEU A 384 -21.35 13.62 -18.88
C LEU A 384 -20.66 14.96 -19.16
N ALA A 385 -21.27 16.08 -18.74
CA ALA A 385 -20.74 17.41 -19.01
C ALA A 385 -19.71 17.86 -17.97
N VAL A 386 -19.84 17.43 -16.71
CA VAL A 386 -18.81 17.63 -15.67
C VAL A 386 -17.52 16.89 -16.05
N MET A 387 -17.64 15.65 -16.51
CA MET A 387 -16.53 14.82 -17.01
C MET A 387 -15.79 15.46 -18.21
N VAL A 388 -16.51 16.23 -19.04
CA VAL A 388 -15.98 16.94 -20.21
C VAL A 388 -15.53 18.38 -19.88
N ALA A 389 -15.75 18.86 -18.65
CA ALA A 389 -15.43 20.22 -18.21
C ALA A 389 -14.62 20.24 -16.90
N PRO A 390 -13.29 20.00 -16.94
CA PRO A 390 -12.44 19.97 -15.76
C PRO A 390 -12.34 21.35 -15.07
N SER A 391 -12.46 21.35 -13.74
CA SER A 391 -12.87 22.52 -12.96
C SER A 391 -11.76 23.50 -12.54
N ASN A 392 -10.50 23.28 -12.92
CA ASN A 392 -9.38 24.13 -12.47
C ASN A 392 -8.32 24.37 -13.56
N ALA A 393 -7.95 25.64 -13.76
CA ALA A 393 -6.83 26.03 -14.63
C ALA A 393 -5.45 25.64 -14.07
N SER A 394 -5.37 25.31 -12.76
CA SER A 394 -4.20 24.72 -12.13
C SER A 394 -4.07 23.21 -12.41
N SER A 395 -5.17 22.49 -12.64
CA SER A 395 -5.16 21.09 -13.06
C SER A 395 -5.03 20.98 -14.59
N ARG A 396 -3.85 21.32 -15.12
CA ARG A 396 -3.53 21.10 -16.55
C ARG A 396 -3.71 19.63 -16.99
N MET A 397 -3.63 18.69 -16.06
CA MET A 397 -3.92 17.26 -16.29
C MET A 397 -5.41 16.98 -16.58
N GLY A 398 -6.36 17.80 -16.10
CA GLY A 398 -7.78 17.43 -16.10
C GLY A 398 -8.39 17.19 -17.48
N LEU A 399 -7.97 17.94 -18.50
CA LEU A 399 -8.39 17.70 -19.89
C LEU A 399 -7.39 16.77 -20.60
N SER A 400 -6.09 17.04 -20.47
CA SER A 400 -5.06 16.28 -21.19
C SER A 400 -5.12 14.79 -20.87
N HIS A 401 -5.22 14.43 -19.59
CA HIS A 401 -5.22 13.06 -19.08
C HIS A 401 -6.50 12.27 -19.41
N PHE A 402 -7.51 12.91 -20.01
CA PHE A 402 -8.73 12.23 -20.48
C PHE A 402 -8.58 11.74 -21.94
N VAL A 403 -8.37 12.65 -22.92
CA VAL A 403 -8.20 12.24 -24.32
C VAL A 403 -6.77 11.90 -24.75
N SER A 404 -5.74 12.18 -23.92
CA SER A 404 -4.41 11.56 -24.14
C SER A 404 -4.48 10.07 -23.84
N HIS A 405 -5.00 9.66 -22.68
CA HIS A 405 -5.23 8.23 -22.39
C HIS A 405 -6.07 7.58 -23.49
N PHE A 406 -7.15 8.24 -23.92
CA PHE A 406 -8.05 7.63 -24.89
C PHE A 406 -7.46 7.42 -26.30
N PHE A 407 -6.59 8.32 -26.78
CA PHE A 407 -5.98 8.20 -28.11
C PHE A 407 -4.57 7.59 -28.11
N TYR A 408 -3.79 7.70 -27.04
CA TYR A 408 -2.42 7.20 -26.98
C TYR A 408 -2.38 5.68 -26.71
N ASP A 409 -3.25 5.17 -25.83
CA ASP A 409 -3.38 3.74 -25.49
C ASP A 409 -3.84 2.87 -26.68
N THR A 410 -4.30 3.47 -27.79
CA THR A 410 -4.70 2.72 -29.00
C THR A 410 -3.55 2.56 -30.00
N MET A 411 -2.35 3.11 -29.72
CA MET A 411 -1.17 2.97 -30.60
C MET A 411 0.12 2.49 -29.94
N MET A 412 0.27 2.53 -28.60
CA MET A 412 1.48 2.01 -27.94
C MET A 412 1.23 1.18 -26.66
N ASP A 413 1.78 -0.03 -26.73
CA ASP A 413 2.28 -0.88 -25.63
C ASP A 413 1.28 -1.60 -24.68
N GLN A 414 1.79 -2.67 -24.06
CA GLN A 414 1.07 -3.61 -23.19
C GLN A 414 1.47 -3.42 -21.71
N SER A 415 0.83 -2.49 -21.02
CA SER A 415 0.82 -2.48 -19.54
C SER A 415 -0.50 -1.91 -19.02
N VAL A 416 -0.98 -2.39 -17.87
CA VAL A 416 -2.30 -2.04 -17.31
C VAL A 416 -2.12 -1.52 -15.88
N PRO A 417 -2.15 -0.19 -15.66
CA PRO A 417 -2.34 0.40 -14.34
C PRO A 417 -3.80 0.22 -13.91
N SER A 418 -4.04 -0.20 -12.67
CA SER A 418 -5.39 -0.53 -12.17
C SER A 418 -5.99 0.59 -11.30
N HIS A 419 -7.04 1.24 -11.82
CA HIS A 419 -8.09 2.01 -11.13
C HIS A 419 -7.72 3.21 -10.22
N ASP A 420 -8.70 4.12 -10.08
CA ASP A 420 -8.64 5.36 -9.32
C ASP A 420 -8.59 5.16 -7.79
N ASP A 421 -7.39 4.98 -7.25
CA ASP A 421 -7.15 5.14 -5.80
C ASP A 421 -7.22 6.63 -5.42
N PRO A 422 -8.01 7.04 -4.40
CA PRO A 422 -8.01 8.43 -3.94
C PRO A 422 -6.63 8.80 -3.40
N PHE A 423 -6.04 9.89 -3.89
CA PHE A 423 -4.64 10.28 -3.64
C PHE A 423 -4.20 10.21 -2.17
N TRP A 424 -3.62 9.08 -1.79
CA TRP A 424 -3.09 8.82 -0.47
C TRP A 424 -1.71 9.46 -0.29
N ALA A 425 -1.40 9.93 0.92
CA ALA A 425 -0.04 10.38 1.24
C ALA A 425 0.92 9.17 1.19
N PRO A 426 2.13 9.27 0.59
CA PRO A 426 3.04 8.13 0.40
C PRO A 426 3.25 7.29 1.66
N GLY A 427 3.04 5.98 1.56
CA GLY A 427 3.09 5.04 2.69
C GLY A 427 1.76 4.78 3.42
N THR A 428 0.65 5.41 3.02
CA THR A 428 -0.68 5.14 3.59
C THR A 428 -1.36 4.01 2.81
N VAL A 429 -1.89 2.98 3.50
CA VAL A 429 -2.41 1.74 2.89
C VAL A 429 -3.70 1.30 3.61
N ARG A 430 -4.63 0.58 2.96
CA ARG A 430 -5.75 -0.05 3.68
C ARG A 430 -5.36 -1.41 4.24
N LEU A 431 -5.83 -1.69 5.44
CA LEU A 431 -5.60 -2.95 6.16
C LEU A 431 -6.30 -4.15 5.50
N GLU A 432 -7.28 -3.89 4.64
CA GLU A 432 -7.96 -4.89 3.82
C GLU A 432 -7.09 -5.40 2.67
N ASP A 433 -6.29 -4.54 2.03
CA ASP A 433 -5.34 -4.96 0.97
C ASP A 433 -4.22 -5.84 1.55
N LEU A 434 -3.90 -5.64 2.82
CA LEU A 434 -2.99 -6.47 3.62
C LEU A 434 -3.62 -7.80 4.11
N GLN A 435 -4.91 -8.05 3.90
CA GLN A 435 -5.64 -9.21 4.47
C GLN A 435 -6.54 -9.98 3.49
N ASN A 436 -7.04 -9.37 2.40
CA ASN A 436 -7.99 -10.00 1.48
C ASN A 436 -7.33 -10.95 0.45
N THR A 437 -6.02 -10.90 0.25
CA THR A 437 -5.31 -11.74 -0.73
C THR A 437 -5.07 -13.16 -0.20
N GLY A 438 -6.15 -13.94 -0.13
CA GLY A 438 -6.19 -15.26 0.54
C GLY A 438 -5.04 -16.20 0.16
N ASN A 439 -4.14 -16.44 1.13
CA ASN A 439 -2.90 -17.23 1.02
C ASN A 439 -1.90 -16.86 -0.09
N LYS A 440 -2.18 -15.87 -0.95
CA LYS A 440 -1.22 -15.34 -1.93
C LYS A 440 -0.72 -13.98 -1.47
N ILE A 441 0.40 -13.99 -0.75
CA ILE A 441 1.18 -12.78 -0.46
C ILE A 441 1.56 -12.15 -1.81
N ILE A 442 1.17 -10.90 -2.06
CA ILE A 442 1.60 -10.16 -3.25
C ILE A 442 3.09 -9.90 -3.10
N LEU A 443 3.89 -10.46 -4.01
CA LEU A 443 5.34 -10.32 -3.99
C LEU A 443 5.71 -8.90 -4.44
N HIS A 444 6.02 -8.03 -3.47
CA HIS A 444 6.73 -6.79 -3.73
C HIS A 444 8.22 -6.95 -3.37
N PRO A 445 9.15 -6.51 -4.23
CA PRO A 445 8.94 -6.25 -5.66
C PRO A 445 8.55 -7.54 -6.42
N ILE A 446 7.85 -7.39 -7.56
CA ILE A 446 7.42 -8.52 -8.39
C ILE A 446 8.67 -9.20 -8.99
N PRO A 447 8.85 -10.53 -8.84
CA PRO A 447 10.02 -11.23 -9.37
C PRO A 447 10.07 -11.19 -10.89
N SER A 448 11.28 -11.05 -11.46
CA SER A 448 11.48 -11.09 -12.91
C SER A 448 11.39 -12.53 -13.44
N SER A 449 11.08 -12.72 -14.73
CA SER A 449 11.11 -14.06 -15.36
C SER A 449 12.52 -14.63 -15.59
N ASP A 450 13.57 -13.82 -15.40
CA ASP A 450 14.98 -14.22 -15.53
C ASP A 450 15.42 -15.10 -14.34
N PRO A 451 15.90 -16.33 -14.56
CA PRO A 451 16.42 -17.20 -13.50
C PRO A 451 17.73 -16.69 -12.85
N ASN A 452 18.31 -15.59 -13.34
CA ASN A 452 19.47 -14.93 -12.77
C ASN A 452 19.11 -13.73 -11.84
N ASP A 453 17.84 -13.33 -11.71
CA ASP A 453 17.39 -12.34 -10.70
C ASP A 453 17.73 -12.85 -9.28
N PRO A 454 18.43 -12.08 -8.43
CA PRO A 454 18.74 -12.45 -7.04
C PRO A 454 17.51 -12.78 -6.20
N LEU A 455 16.34 -12.23 -6.52
CA LEU A 455 15.07 -12.61 -5.89
C LEU A 455 14.67 -14.06 -6.20
N ASN A 456 15.12 -14.63 -7.32
CA ASN A 456 14.85 -16.00 -7.75
C ASN A 456 15.91 -17.02 -7.30
N TRP A 457 16.98 -16.59 -6.59
CA TRP A 457 18.02 -17.51 -6.12
C TRP A 457 17.50 -18.49 -5.05
N SER A 458 18.06 -19.71 -5.01
CA SER A 458 17.69 -20.69 -3.99
C SER A 458 18.08 -20.23 -2.58
N THR A 459 17.27 -20.61 -1.59
CA THR A 459 17.37 -20.17 -0.18
C THR A 459 18.77 -20.36 0.41
N TRP A 460 19.48 -21.42 0.01
CA TRP A 460 20.87 -21.66 0.40
C TRP A 460 21.82 -20.54 -0.05
N ARG A 461 21.77 -20.11 -1.31
CA ARG A 461 22.64 -19.02 -1.81
C ARG A 461 22.34 -17.69 -1.15
N LYS A 462 21.05 -17.40 -0.91
CA LYS A 462 20.64 -16.20 -0.17
C LYS A 462 21.18 -16.22 1.26
N THR A 463 21.09 -17.36 1.94
CA THR A 463 21.58 -17.55 3.31
C THR A 463 23.10 -17.44 3.39
N VAL A 464 23.85 -18.03 2.45
CA VAL A 464 25.33 -17.91 2.41
C VAL A 464 25.76 -16.46 2.23
N ASN A 465 25.21 -15.73 1.24
CA ASN A 465 25.56 -14.32 1.02
C ASN A 465 25.19 -13.43 2.22
N LEU A 466 24.02 -13.65 2.84
CA LEU A 466 23.60 -12.93 4.04
C LEU A 466 24.48 -13.25 5.27
N ALA A 467 24.89 -14.51 5.45
CA ALA A 467 25.76 -14.92 6.55
C ALA A 467 27.16 -14.30 6.43
N LEU A 468 27.73 -14.23 5.22
CA LEU A 468 28.99 -13.54 4.95
C LEU A 468 28.89 -12.04 5.21
N ALA A 469 27.84 -11.39 4.68
CA ALA A 469 27.57 -9.97 4.95
C ALA A 469 27.41 -9.69 6.45
N SER A 470 26.81 -10.62 7.21
CA SER A 470 26.61 -10.51 8.66
C SER A 470 27.88 -10.77 9.48
N LEU A 471 28.75 -11.67 9.03
CA LEU A 471 30.08 -11.92 9.64
C LEU A 471 30.99 -10.69 9.48
N TYR A 472 31.01 -10.12 8.28
CA TYR A 472 31.69 -8.88 7.98
C TYR A 472 31.22 -7.71 8.87
N VAL A 473 29.90 -7.58 9.08
CA VAL A 473 29.31 -6.60 10.02
C VAL A 473 29.76 -6.87 11.46
N LEU A 474 29.66 -8.12 11.91
CA LEU A 474 30.07 -8.54 13.26
C LEU A 474 31.53 -8.12 13.51
N MET A 475 32.44 -8.44 12.60
CA MET A 475 33.86 -8.10 12.73
C MET A 475 34.14 -6.60 12.59
N THR A 476 33.38 -5.88 11.76
CA THR A 476 33.46 -4.42 11.68
C THR A 476 33.12 -3.80 13.04
N PHE A 477 31.96 -4.12 13.63
CA PHE A 477 31.57 -3.55 14.93
C PHE A 477 32.48 -3.98 16.08
N VAL A 478 33.01 -5.22 16.08
CA VAL A 478 34.09 -5.60 16.99
C VAL A 478 35.27 -4.64 16.84
N GLN A 479 35.77 -4.40 15.63
CA GLN A 479 36.94 -3.54 15.41
C GLN A 479 36.73 -2.10 15.90
N LEU A 480 35.53 -1.54 15.72
CA LEU A 480 35.22 -0.16 16.15
C LEU A 480 35.23 -0.02 17.68
N ASP A 481 34.60 -0.96 18.41
CA ASP A 481 34.35 -0.81 19.86
C ASP A 481 35.41 -1.45 20.78
N ILE A 482 36.26 -2.38 20.32
CA ILE A 482 37.31 -2.99 21.16
C ILE A 482 38.28 -1.97 21.80
N SER A 483 38.46 -0.80 21.17
CA SER A 483 39.44 0.20 21.60
C SER A 483 39.19 0.70 23.03
N PHE A 484 37.92 0.82 23.45
CA PHE A 484 37.55 1.39 24.76
C PHE A 484 38.06 0.55 25.94
N THR A 485 38.19 -0.77 25.80
CA THR A 485 38.66 -1.66 26.89
C THR A 485 40.17 -1.57 27.12
N ALA A 486 40.93 -1.13 26.11
CA ALA A 486 42.39 -1.00 26.17
C ALA A 486 42.89 0.32 26.77
N TRP A 487 42.00 1.30 27.02
CA TRP A 487 42.37 2.67 27.41
C TRP A 487 43.29 2.78 28.63
N ALA A 488 43.10 1.94 29.65
CA ALA A 488 43.99 1.87 30.81
C ALA A 488 45.44 1.55 30.39
N ARG A 489 45.63 0.51 29.56
CA ARG A 489 46.95 0.09 29.10
C ARG A 489 47.59 1.08 28.12
N TYR A 490 46.77 1.80 27.33
CA TYR A 490 47.27 2.93 26.52
C TYR A 490 47.79 4.09 27.36
N GLN A 491 47.17 4.36 28.51
CA GLN A 491 47.67 5.37 29.44
C GLN A 491 48.94 4.90 30.17
N GLU A 492 48.98 3.64 30.62
CA GLU A 492 50.14 3.06 31.31
C GLU A 492 51.39 2.95 30.43
N GLU A 493 51.26 2.44 29.19
CA GLU A 493 52.42 2.14 28.33
C GLU A 493 52.82 3.31 27.42
N LEU A 494 51.84 4.04 26.87
CA LEU A 494 52.09 5.10 25.87
C LEU A 494 51.91 6.53 26.43
N GLY A 495 51.49 6.67 27.70
CA GLY A 495 51.26 7.98 28.33
C GLY A 495 50.14 8.79 27.66
N PHE A 496 49.23 8.15 26.94
CA PHE A 496 48.17 8.85 26.19
C PHE A 496 47.08 9.37 27.14
N SER A 497 46.67 10.63 26.95
CA SER A 497 45.57 11.21 27.71
C SER A 497 44.21 10.74 27.21
N PHE A 498 43.21 10.63 28.08
CA PHE A 498 41.83 10.30 27.68
C PHE A 498 41.25 11.25 26.62
N GLY A 499 41.71 12.50 26.52
CA GLY A 499 41.33 13.40 25.44
C GLY A 499 41.96 13.03 24.08
N THR A 500 43.17 12.47 24.10
CA THR A 500 43.85 11.92 22.92
C THR A 500 43.20 10.62 22.45
N LEU A 501 42.75 9.78 23.39
CA LEU A 501 42.01 8.53 23.12
C LEU A 501 40.61 8.82 22.58
N ASN A 502 39.87 9.77 23.17
CA ASN A 502 38.60 10.27 22.63
C ASN A 502 38.76 10.90 21.23
N ALA A 503 39.84 11.63 20.96
CA ALA A 503 40.16 12.13 19.62
C ALA A 503 40.42 11.00 18.61
N GLY A 504 41.03 9.88 19.03
CA GLY A 504 41.13 8.67 18.21
C GLY A 504 39.76 8.10 17.85
N GLY A 505 38.88 7.92 18.84
CA GLY A 505 37.49 7.52 18.62
C GLY A 505 36.73 8.49 17.69
N ALA A 506 36.84 9.80 17.91
CA ALA A 506 36.21 10.81 17.06
C ALA A 506 36.73 10.76 15.61
N LEU A 507 38.02 10.46 15.39
CA LEU A 507 38.57 10.25 14.04
C LEU A 507 38.09 8.93 13.40
N ASN A 508 37.82 7.89 14.19
CA ASN A 508 37.15 6.69 13.70
C ASN A 508 35.72 7.00 13.21
N TYR A 509 34.92 7.73 13.99
CA TYR A 509 33.61 8.23 13.53
C TYR A 509 33.72 9.20 12.33
N THR A 510 34.83 9.93 12.19
CA THR A 510 35.10 10.78 11.01
C THR A 510 35.40 9.92 9.78
N GLY A 511 36.14 8.82 9.94
CA GLY A 511 36.34 7.81 8.91
C GLY A 511 35.02 7.19 8.46
N LEU A 512 34.16 6.78 9.41
CA LEU A 512 32.82 6.26 9.11
C LEU A 512 31.99 7.29 8.32
N ALA A 513 31.90 8.55 8.80
CA ALA A 513 31.12 9.60 8.14
C ALA A 513 31.60 9.91 6.71
N THR A 514 32.91 10.08 6.52
CA THR A 514 33.50 10.39 5.19
C THR A 514 33.44 9.20 4.24
N GLY A 515 33.65 7.98 4.75
CA GLY A 515 33.54 6.74 3.99
C GLY A 515 32.12 6.48 3.49
N CYS A 516 31.07 6.78 4.27
CA CYS A 516 29.68 6.61 3.79
C CYS A 516 29.40 7.47 2.55
N ILE A 517 29.84 8.73 2.56
CA ILE A 517 29.67 9.66 1.43
C ILE A 517 30.46 9.20 0.21
N ILE A 518 31.72 8.76 0.38
CA ILE A 518 32.62 8.45 -0.74
C ILE A 518 32.34 7.05 -1.33
N LEU A 519 32.11 6.04 -0.49
CA LEU A 519 32.05 4.64 -0.91
C LEU A 519 30.67 4.22 -1.41
N VAL A 520 29.56 4.78 -0.91
CA VAL A 520 28.22 4.34 -1.33
C VAL A 520 27.88 4.68 -2.79
N PRO A 521 28.27 5.84 -3.36
CA PRO A 521 28.18 6.07 -4.81
C PRO A 521 28.99 5.05 -5.63
N LEU A 522 30.09 4.53 -5.07
CA LEU A 522 30.88 3.47 -5.70
C LEU A 522 30.17 2.09 -5.63
N VAL A 523 29.50 1.74 -4.53
CA VAL A 523 28.63 0.55 -4.44
C VAL A 523 27.59 0.54 -5.57
N HIS A 524 26.91 1.68 -5.76
CA HIS A 524 25.90 1.83 -6.81
C HIS A 524 26.50 1.70 -8.20
N LYS A 525 27.69 2.28 -8.46
CA LYS A 525 28.30 2.26 -9.79
C LYS A 525 29.02 0.95 -10.14
N TYR A 526 29.76 0.34 -9.22
CA TYR A 526 30.70 -0.74 -9.48
C TYR A 526 30.23 -2.14 -9.04
N GLY A 527 29.20 -2.24 -8.18
CA GLY A 527 28.73 -3.52 -7.60
C GLY A 527 28.94 -3.57 -6.08
N ARG A 528 28.32 -4.55 -5.41
CA ARG A 528 28.42 -4.71 -3.96
C ARG A 528 29.71 -5.45 -3.59
N ARG A 529 30.01 -6.56 -4.28
CA ARG A 529 31.16 -7.45 -4.00
C ARG A 529 32.53 -6.75 -3.99
N PRO A 530 32.91 -5.91 -4.98
CA PRO A 530 34.21 -5.22 -4.93
C PRO A 530 34.34 -4.25 -3.75
N LEU A 531 33.22 -3.67 -3.28
CA LEU A 531 33.24 -2.73 -2.16
C LEU A 531 33.36 -3.44 -0.81
N TYR A 532 32.72 -4.60 -0.62
CA TYR A 532 33.00 -5.48 0.53
C TYR A 532 34.50 -5.84 0.59
N ILE A 533 35.07 -6.36 -0.51
CA ILE A 533 36.49 -6.75 -0.58
C ILE A 533 37.42 -5.56 -0.27
N LEU A 534 37.15 -4.37 -0.85
CA LEU A 534 37.92 -3.16 -0.58
C LEU A 534 37.86 -2.77 0.91
N SER A 535 36.65 -2.74 1.48
CA SER A 535 36.42 -2.44 2.90
C SER A 535 37.19 -3.39 3.82
N THR A 536 37.01 -4.71 3.67
CA THR A 536 37.63 -5.69 4.59
C THR A 536 39.15 -5.67 4.47
N THR A 537 39.69 -5.39 3.26
CA THR A 537 41.13 -5.17 3.05
C THR A 537 41.65 -3.92 3.78
N VAL A 538 40.94 -2.80 3.71
CA VAL A 538 41.28 -1.55 4.41
C VAL A 538 41.19 -1.72 5.94
N GLN A 539 40.14 -2.40 6.42
CA GLN A 539 39.95 -2.73 7.83
C GLN A 539 41.08 -3.63 8.36
N LEU A 540 41.42 -4.71 7.65
CA LEU A 540 42.54 -5.59 7.97
C LEU A 540 43.88 -4.82 8.03
N ALA A 541 44.15 -3.98 7.03
CA ALA A 541 45.37 -3.14 7.00
C ALA A 541 45.43 -2.17 8.20
N SER A 542 44.30 -1.55 8.57
CA SER A 542 44.22 -0.68 9.75
C SER A 542 44.46 -1.43 11.08
N CYS A 543 44.02 -2.68 11.20
CA CYS A 543 44.33 -3.52 12.36
C CYS A 543 45.83 -3.84 12.47
N ILE A 544 46.51 -4.11 11.34
CA ILE A 544 47.98 -4.33 11.33
C ILE A 544 48.73 -3.07 11.78
N TRP A 545 48.25 -1.87 11.40
CA TRP A 545 48.81 -0.60 11.86
C TRP A 545 48.54 -0.39 13.36
N ALA A 546 47.29 -0.57 13.82
CA ALA A 546 46.91 -0.41 15.22
C ALA A 546 47.67 -1.38 16.15
N ALA A 547 47.93 -2.62 15.72
CA ALA A 547 48.75 -3.59 16.45
C ALA A 547 50.22 -3.14 16.67
N LYS A 548 50.73 -2.25 15.80
CA LYS A 548 52.10 -1.71 15.83
C LYS A 548 52.17 -0.22 16.24
N MET A 549 51.04 0.36 16.65
CA MET A 549 50.92 1.75 17.09
C MET A 549 51.89 2.09 18.22
N GLN A 550 52.57 3.24 18.10
CA GLN A 550 53.41 3.81 19.17
C GLN A 550 53.19 5.32 19.33
N THR A 551 52.93 6.07 18.26
CA THR A 551 52.74 7.53 18.32
C THR A 551 51.26 7.94 18.38
N ARG A 552 51.00 9.18 18.79
CA ARG A 552 49.66 9.78 18.72
C ARG A 552 49.15 9.91 17.27
N ALA A 553 50.05 10.09 16.32
CA ALA A 553 49.72 10.14 14.90
C ALA A 553 49.30 8.75 14.37
N ASP A 554 49.95 7.67 14.81
CA ASP A 554 49.54 6.30 14.49
C ASP A 554 48.12 6.01 15.01
N LEU A 555 47.81 6.40 16.27
CA LEU A 555 46.47 6.25 16.84
C LEU A 555 45.42 6.94 15.95
N TRP A 556 45.66 8.21 15.61
CA TRP A 556 44.73 9.02 14.84
C TRP A 556 44.57 8.54 13.39
N ALA A 557 45.67 8.15 12.73
CA ALA A 557 45.65 7.64 11.37
C ALA A 557 44.99 6.25 11.28
N SER A 558 45.41 5.29 12.12
CA SER A 558 44.84 3.93 12.13
C SER A 558 43.34 3.95 12.51
N SER A 559 42.94 4.79 13.46
CA SER A 559 41.53 4.98 13.83
C SER A 559 40.69 5.49 12.65
N PHE A 560 41.19 6.51 11.92
CA PHE A 560 40.50 7.05 10.74
C PHE A 560 40.40 6.02 9.60
N VAL A 561 41.49 5.30 9.28
CA VAL A 561 41.50 4.29 8.22
C VAL A 561 40.59 3.11 8.56
N SER A 562 40.55 2.70 9.84
CA SER A 562 39.59 1.71 10.36
C SER A 562 38.14 2.13 10.12
N GLY A 563 37.78 3.36 10.52
CA GLY A 563 36.44 3.89 10.32
C GLY A 563 36.08 4.04 8.84
N PHE A 564 37.03 4.50 8.01
CA PHE A 564 36.81 4.62 6.56
C PHE A 564 36.56 3.26 5.89
N GLY A 565 37.26 2.20 6.33
CA GLY A 565 36.97 0.82 5.90
C GLY A 565 35.61 0.33 6.37
N GLY A 566 35.27 0.52 7.66
CA GLY A 566 34.00 0.10 8.25
C GLY A 566 32.75 0.83 7.73
N ALA A 567 32.93 1.96 7.04
CA ALA A 567 31.87 2.90 6.69
C ALA A 567 30.73 2.35 5.83
N ILE A 568 30.98 1.31 5.02
CA ILE A 568 29.91 0.73 4.18
C ILE A 568 28.98 -0.19 4.98
N SER A 569 29.42 -0.75 6.11
CA SER A 569 28.83 -1.92 6.79
C SER A 569 27.33 -1.86 7.05
N GLU A 570 26.78 -0.68 7.35
CA GLU A 570 25.35 -0.50 7.56
C GLU A 570 24.57 -0.33 6.25
N THR A 571 25.13 0.47 5.33
CA THR A 571 24.47 0.87 4.08
C THR A 571 24.45 -0.26 3.05
N ILE A 572 25.56 -0.97 2.86
CA ILE A 572 25.69 -1.99 1.81
C ILE A 572 24.91 -3.26 2.16
N VAL A 573 24.78 -3.58 3.45
CA VAL A 573 24.11 -4.80 3.90
C VAL A 573 22.59 -4.64 3.82
N GLN A 574 22.05 -3.46 4.14
CA GLN A 574 20.64 -3.16 3.90
C GLN A 574 20.29 -3.19 2.39
N ILE A 575 21.17 -2.67 1.52
CA ILE A 575 21.05 -2.82 0.06
C ILE A 575 21.09 -4.30 -0.35
N THR A 576 21.99 -5.09 0.23
CA THR A 576 22.14 -6.53 -0.06
C THR A 576 20.90 -7.33 0.38
N ILE A 577 20.28 -6.99 1.51
CA ILE A 577 19.00 -7.58 1.96
C ILE A 577 17.87 -7.23 0.99
N ALA A 578 17.81 -5.96 0.54
CA ALA A 578 16.81 -5.50 -0.42
C ALA A 578 16.95 -6.15 -1.82
N ASP A 579 18.18 -6.43 -2.27
CA ASP A 579 18.43 -7.16 -3.51
C ASP A 579 17.99 -8.65 -3.43
N LEU A 580 18.24 -9.32 -2.28
CA LEU A 580 18.11 -10.77 -2.15
C LEU A 580 16.71 -11.24 -1.72
N PHE A 581 15.96 -10.43 -0.97
CA PHE A 581 14.72 -10.86 -0.32
C PHE A 581 13.51 -10.02 -0.74
N PHE A 582 12.32 -10.61 -0.72
CA PHE A 582 11.05 -9.88 -0.88
C PHE A 582 10.74 -9.07 0.39
N VAL A 583 9.95 -7.99 0.26
CA VAL A 583 9.68 -7.03 1.35
C VAL A 583 9.11 -7.70 2.61
N HIS A 584 8.25 -8.71 2.47
CA HIS A 584 7.69 -9.46 3.60
C HIS A 584 8.73 -10.26 4.41
N HIS A 585 9.93 -10.48 3.88
CA HIS A 585 11.07 -11.07 4.59
C HIS A 585 12.10 -10.04 5.08
N HIS A 586 12.05 -8.78 4.63
CA HIS A 586 13.05 -7.74 4.98
C HIS A 586 13.15 -7.54 6.50
N ALA A 587 12.02 -7.45 7.21
CA ALA A 587 12.01 -7.24 8.66
C ALA A 587 12.75 -8.36 9.43
N ALA A 588 12.57 -9.62 9.03
CA ALA A 588 13.24 -10.77 9.65
C ALA A 588 14.75 -10.78 9.36
N MET A 589 15.14 -10.52 8.11
CA MET A 589 16.56 -10.50 7.72
C MET A 589 17.31 -9.29 8.29
N ASN A 590 16.65 -8.12 8.37
CA ASN A 590 17.17 -6.93 9.03
C ASN A 590 17.30 -7.15 10.55
N GLY A 591 16.35 -7.86 11.18
CA GLY A 591 16.46 -8.27 12.58
C GLY A 591 17.65 -9.20 12.84
N ALA A 592 17.94 -10.13 11.94
CA ALA A 592 19.13 -10.97 12.02
C ALA A 592 20.42 -10.14 11.86
N TYR A 593 20.48 -9.21 10.90
CA TYR A 593 21.59 -8.26 10.75
C TYR A 593 21.80 -7.42 12.03
N LEU A 594 20.74 -6.85 12.62
CA LEU A 594 20.82 -6.06 13.85
C LEU A 594 21.29 -6.88 15.06
N PHE A 595 20.98 -8.18 15.12
CA PHE A 595 21.56 -9.09 16.10
C PHE A 595 23.09 -9.22 15.95
N PHE A 596 23.60 -9.33 14.72
CA PHE A 596 25.06 -9.35 14.48
C PHE A 596 25.74 -8.00 14.77
N VAL A 597 25.07 -6.86 14.50
CA VAL A 597 25.53 -5.52 14.93
C VAL A 597 25.68 -5.47 16.46
N ALA A 598 24.61 -5.82 17.20
CA ALA A 598 24.60 -5.80 18.66
C ALA A 598 25.59 -6.79 19.27
N ALA A 599 25.75 -7.98 18.68
CA ALA A 599 26.76 -8.95 19.09
C ALA A 599 28.18 -8.39 18.89
N GLY A 600 28.46 -7.70 17.79
CA GLY A 600 29.78 -7.14 17.51
C GLY A 600 30.14 -6.02 18.47
N ALA A 601 29.27 -4.99 18.55
CA ALA A 601 29.48 -3.80 19.34
C ALA A 601 29.57 -4.09 20.85
N PHE A 602 28.81 -5.07 21.35
CA PHE A 602 28.72 -5.34 22.79
C PHE A 602 29.53 -6.56 23.27
N LEU A 603 29.70 -7.62 22.46
CA LEU A 603 30.52 -8.78 22.86
C LEU A 603 31.99 -8.63 22.46
N GLY A 604 32.33 -7.79 21.47
CA GLY A 604 33.72 -7.43 21.15
C GLY A 604 34.48 -6.85 22.35
N PRO A 605 33.93 -5.85 23.07
CA PRO A 605 34.46 -5.38 24.34
C PRO A 605 34.61 -6.47 25.42
N VAL A 606 33.65 -7.40 25.54
CA VAL A 606 33.74 -8.51 26.50
C VAL A 606 34.94 -9.41 26.19
N ALA A 607 35.10 -9.84 24.95
CA ALA A 607 36.23 -10.67 24.53
C ALA A 607 37.58 -9.93 24.67
N SER A 608 37.65 -8.69 24.20
CA SER A 608 38.88 -7.89 24.29
C SER A 608 39.33 -7.61 25.71
N GLY A 609 38.41 -7.40 26.66
CA GLY A 609 38.75 -7.19 28.08
C GLY A 609 39.58 -8.33 28.70
N TYR A 610 39.30 -9.58 28.31
CA TYR A 610 40.10 -10.74 28.72
C TYR A 610 41.44 -10.85 27.96
N VAL A 611 41.46 -10.53 26.66
CA VAL A 611 42.70 -10.49 25.85
C VAL A 611 43.65 -9.42 26.39
N VAL A 612 43.16 -8.22 26.73
CA VAL A 612 43.93 -7.15 27.38
C VAL A 612 44.56 -7.60 28.70
N GLN A 613 43.84 -8.37 29.50
CA GLN A 613 44.33 -8.82 30.81
C GLN A 613 45.39 -9.93 30.68
N ASN A 614 45.22 -10.87 29.74
CA ASN A 614 46.03 -12.09 29.67
C ASN A 614 47.15 -12.07 28.61
N GLN A 615 46.93 -11.39 27.48
CA GLN A 615 47.84 -11.34 26.33
C GLN A 615 48.36 -9.91 26.05
N GLY A 616 47.73 -8.89 26.63
CA GLY A 616 48.06 -7.48 26.41
C GLY A 616 47.33 -6.87 25.21
N TRP A 617 47.25 -5.55 25.17
CA TRP A 617 46.37 -4.83 24.22
C TRP A 617 46.74 -5.01 22.74
N ARG A 618 48.02 -5.22 22.41
CA ARG A 618 48.46 -5.42 21.01
C ARG A 618 47.85 -6.68 20.39
N TRP A 619 47.55 -7.70 21.20
CA TRP A 619 46.97 -8.95 20.72
C TRP A 619 45.51 -8.85 20.32
N ILE A 620 44.73 -7.88 20.83
CA ILE A 620 43.34 -7.67 20.37
C ILE A 620 43.32 -7.39 18.86
N TRP A 621 44.22 -6.52 18.41
CA TRP A 621 44.35 -6.14 17.00
C TRP A 621 44.82 -7.32 16.14
N TRP A 622 45.75 -8.16 16.64
CA TRP A 622 46.15 -9.39 15.94
C TRP A 622 45.00 -10.40 15.81
N TRP A 623 44.16 -10.56 16.83
CA TRP A 623 42.93 -11.37 16.72
C TRP A 623 41.97 -10.80 15.65
N CYS A 624 41.83 -9.47 15.56
CA CYS A 624 41.04 -8.85 14.49
C CYS A 624 41.65 -9.07 13.10
N VAL A 625 42.98 -9.02 12.94
CA VAL A 625 43.66 -9.36 11.66
C VAL A 625 43.36 -10.81 11.24
N ILE A 626 43.37 -11.76 12.18
CA ILE A 626 43.07 -13.17 11.89
C ILE A 626 41.61 -13.32 11.43
N LEU A 627 40.65 -12.74 12.17
CA LEU A 627 39.22 -12.90 11.89
C LEU A 627 38.78 -12.15 10.63
N LEU A 628 39.25 -10.92 10.40
CA LEU A 628 39.04 -10.18 9.15
C LEU A 628 39.76 -10.82 7.96
N GLY A 629 40.89 -11.52 8.19
CA GLY A 629 41.57 -12.31 7.17
C GLY A 629 40.76 -13.52 6.70
N ILE A 630 40.11 -14.21 7.64
CA ILE A 630 39.15 -15.30 7.33
C ILE A 630 37.94 -14.74 6.58
N ASP A 631 37.33 -13.65 7.06
CA ASP A 631 36.20 -12.97 6.41
C ASP A 631 36.53 -12.54 4.97
N LEU A 632 37.69 -11.90 4.76
CA LEU A 632 38.17 -11.48 3.44
C LEU A 632 38.33 -12.66 2.46
N LEU A 633 38.87 -13.79 2.93
CA LEU A 633 38.98 -15.02 2.13
C LEU A 633 37.60 -15.60 1.81
N CYS A 634 36.70 -15.64 2.79
CA CYS A 634 35.33 -16.13 2.59
C CYS A 634 34.55 -15.26 1.59
N ILE A 635 34.67 -13.93 1.66
CA ILE A 635 34.04 -13.00 0.71
C ILE A 635 34.65 -13.16 -0.69
N LEU A 636 35.98 -13.32 -0.80
CA LEU A 636 36.66 -13.54 -2.09
C LEU A 636 36.13 -14.77 -2.82
N PHE A 637 35.97 -15.90 -2.12
CA PHE A 637 35.63 -17.18 -2.75
C PHE A 637 34.13 -17.51 -2.82
N PHE A 638 33.30 -17.03 -1.88
CA PHE A 638 31.90 -17.50 -1.73
C PHE A 638 30.83 -16.41 -1.89
N PHE A 639 31.18 -15.12 -1.92
CA PHE A 639 30.20 -14.05 -2.10
C PHE A 639 29.85 -13.87 -3.59
N GLU A 640 28.58 -14.08 -3.97
CA GLU A 640 28.03 -13.81 -5.31
C GLU A 640 27.57 -12.34 -5.40
N GLU A 641 27.67 -11.72 -6.58
CA GLU A 641 27.29 -10.29 -6.74
C GLU A 641 25.76 -10.10 -6.80
N SER A 642 25.21 -9.43 -5.79
CA SER A 642 23.75 -9.21 -5.64
C SER A 642 23.16 -8.15 -6.58
N LYS A 643 23.98 -7.36 -7.28
CA LYS A 643 23.49 -6.32 -8.19
C LYS A 643 22.90 -6.90 -9.47
N TYR A 644 21.58 -6.95 -9.56
CA TYR A 644 20.86 -7.18 -10.81
C TYR A 644 20.79 -5.92 -11.67
N SER A 645 20.79 -6.11 -12.99
CA SER A 645 20.49 -5.07 -13.97
C SER A 645 19.72 -5.72 -15.12
N ILE A 646 18.48 -5.30 -15.34
CA ILE A 646 17.65 -5.79 -16.44
C ILE A 646 18.41 -5.53 -17.76
N PRO A 647 18.66 -6.55 -18.60
CA PRO A 647 19.21 -6.32 -19.92
C PRO A 647 18.15 -5.60 -20.77
N ILE A 648 18.43 -4.35 -21.16
CA ILE A 648 17.62 -3.66 -22.15
C ILE A 648 17.77 -4.44 -23.46
N VAL A 649 16.72 -5.18 -23.85
CA VAL A 649 16.67 -5.87 -25.14
C VAL A 649 16.60 -4.80 -26.21
N ALA A 650 17.75 -4.52 -26.84
CA ALA A 650 17.82 -3.58 -27.94
C ALA A 650 17.02 -4.15 -29.12
N GLN A 651 15.85 -3.56 -29.38
CA GLN A 651 15.17 -3.68 -30.68
C GLN A 651 16.06 -3.05 -31.75
N GLN A 652 16.99 -3.82 -32.30
CA GLN A 652 17.67 -3.44 -33.53
C GLN A 652 16.67 -3.63 -34.68
N PRO A 653 16.38 -2.59 -35.49
CA PRO A 653 15.59 -2.77 -36.70
C PRO A 653 16.35 -3.72 -37.64
N GLY A 654 15.62 -4.65 -38.24
CA GLY A 654 16.22 -5.82 -38.87
C GLY A 654 17.04 -5.51 -40.13
N ASN A 655 18.05 -6.34 -40.37
CA ASN A 655 18.56 -6.64 -41.71
C ASN A 655 19.18 -8.03 -41.71
N SER A 656 18.96 -8.76 -42.79
CA SER A 656 19.45 -10.12 -43.04
C SER A 656 19.70 -10.29 -44.54
N PRO A 657 20.50 -11.27 -44.98
CA PRO A 657 21.50 -12.07 -44.26
C PRO A 657 22.93 -11.77 -44.76
N ASP A 658 23.97 -12.40 -44.20
CA ASP A 658 25.07 -12.87 -45.06
C ASP A 658 25.86 -14.06 -44.49
N THR A 659 26.72 -14.65 -45.33
CA THR A 659 27.00 -16.09 -45.38
C THR A 659 28.50 -16.43 -45.22
N GLN A 660 28.81 -17.72 -44.96
CA GLN A 660 30.11 -18.42 -45.13
C GLN A 660 31.12 -18.39 -43.96
N GLY A 661 31.92 -19.48 -43.84
CA GLY A 661 33.06 -19.63 -42.89
C GLY A 661 32.89 -20.70 -41.78
N ILE A 662 32.45 -21.94 -42.06
CA ILE A 662 33.30 -23.10 -42.43
C ILE A 662 34.04 -23.78 -41.25
N GLN A 663 33.58 -25.01 -40.92
CA GLN A 663 34.30 -26.20 -40.36
C GLN A 663 35.08 -26.09 -39.02
N GLY A 664 35.10 -27.12 -38.16
CA GLY A 664 34.32 -28.37 -38.16
C GLY A 664 34.96 -29.55 -37.41
N ARG A 665 34.19 -30.20 -36.53
CA ARG A 665 34.27 -31.63 -36.13
C ARG A 665 32.99 -31.97 -35.34
N GLN A 666 32.17 -32.99 -35.62
CA GLN A 666 32.43 -34.42 -35.82
C GLN A 666 33.03 -35.09 -34.56
N GLU A 667 32.47 -36.16 -34.00
CA GLU A 667 31.44 -37.11 -34.49
C GLU A 667 30.43 -37.52 -33.38
N ALA A 668 29.21 -37.93 -33.79
CA ALA A 668 28.53 -39.23 -33.58
C ALA A 668 28.81 -40.10 -32.30
N GLU A 669 27.90 -40.91 -31.74
CA GLU A 669 26.50 -41.33 -32.03
C GLU A 669 25.88 -41.94 -30.73
N HIS A 670 24.75 -42.68 -30.61
CA HIS A 670 23.83 -43.41 -31.52
C HIS A 670 22.37 -43.43 -30.95
N GLU A 671 21.44 -44.05 -31.68
CA GLU A 671 20.05 -44.43 -31.32
C GLU A 671 19.98 -45.68 -30.39
N SER A 672 18.83 -46.23 -29.96
CA SER A 672 17.59 -45.67 -29.36
C SER A 672 16.69 -46.80 -28.78
N SER A 673 15.77 -46.48 -27.85
CA SER A 673 14.50 -47.22 -27.58
C SER A 673 14.60 -48.68 -27.01
N VAL A 674 13.59 -49.40 -26.46
CA VAL A 674 12.22 -49.17 -25.90
C VAL A 674 12.10 -50.05 -24.63
N GLY A 675 11.30 -49.68 -23.61
CA GLY A 675 10.83 -50.65 -22.59
C GLY A 675 10.05 -50.03 -21.42
N MET A 676 8.88 -50.59 -21.05
CA MET A 676 8.00 -50.04 -20.00
C MET A 676 7.37 -51.12 -19.11
N THR A 677 7.40 -50.92 -17.78
CA THR A 677 6.60 -51.65 -16.77
C THR A 677 6.39 -50.80 -15.51
N LYS A 678 5.43 -51.18 -14.66
CA LYS A 678 4.96 -50.43 -13.47
C LYS A 678 5.38 -51.11 -12.15
N HIS A 679 5.48 -50.34 -11.06
CA HIS A 679 4.73 -50.63 -9.82
C HIS A 679 4.75 -49.46 -8.81
N ASP A 680 3.93 -49.58 -7.76
CA ASP A 680 3.50 -48.56 -6.80
C ASP A 680 4.50 -48.29 -5.64
N GLY A 681 4.31 -47.22 -4.87
CA GLY A 681 5.20 -46.91 -3.74
C GLY A 681 4.89 -45.66 -2.88
N ASN A 682 3.62 -45.43 -2.52
CA ASN A 682 3.15 -44.28 -1.72
C ASN A 682 4.01 -43.91 -0.47
N SER A 683 4.50 -42.66 -0.38
CA SER A 683 4.47 -41.89 0.89
C SER A 683 4.78 -40.38 0.77
N GLN A 684 3.89 -39.57 1.36
CA GLN A 684 4.11 -38.25 1.99
C GLN A 684 4.75 -37.12 1.16
N SER A 685 3.90 -36.45 0.36
CA SER A 685 4.11 -35.06 -0.07
C SER A 685 4.15 -34.10 1.12
N THR A 686 5.24 -33.36 1.30
CA THR A 686 5.26 -32.16 2.15
C THR A 686 4.91 -30.95 1.29
N GLU A 687 3.74 -30.35 1.51
CA GLU A 687 3.26 -29.21 0.72
C GLU A 687 4.06 -27.94 1.02
N CYS A 688 5.07 -27.65 0.20
CA CYS A 688 5.76 -26.36 0.20
C CYS A 688 5.05 -25.40 -0.78
N THR A 689 4.72 -24.18 -0.35
CA THR A 689 3.89 -23.25 -1.12
C THR A 689 4.68 -22.51 -2.21
N GLU A 690 5.11 -23.22 -3.25
CA GLU A 690 5.68 -22.59 -4.45
C GLU A 690 4.58 -21.92 -5.28
N SER A 691 4.56 -20.58 -5.27
CA SER A 691 3.76 -19.81 -6.24
C SER A 691 4.50 -19.80 -7.58
N ALA A 692 3.98 -20.53 -8.56
CA ALA A 692 4.61 -20.72 -9.85
C ALA A 692 4.85 -19.39 -10.61
N VAL A 693 6.12 -18.97 -10.64
CA VAL A 693 6.64 -18.03 -11.64
C VAL A 693 6.97 -18.84 -12.89
N HIS A 694 6.50 -18.40 -14.06
CA HIS A 694 6.89 -19.02 -15.32
C HIS A 694 8.34 -18.61 -15.65
N PHE A 695 9.29 -19.50 -15.40
CA PHE A 695 10.69 -19.29 -15.77
C PHE A 695 10.84 -19.28 -17.29
N ASP A 696 11.53 -18.28 -17.82
CA ASP A 696 11.94 -18.30 -19.22
C ASP A 696 13.16 -19.21 -19.39
N HIS A 697 12.91 -20.45 -19.81
CA HIS A 697 13.94 -21.46 -20.06
C HIS A 697 14.86 -21.15 -21.24
N THR A 698 14.62 -20.08 -22.02
CA THR A 698 15.55 -19.64 -23.06
C THR A 698 16.77 -18.91 -22.50
N ILE A 699 16.70 -18.39 -21.26
CA ILE A 699 17.78 -17.64 -20.61
C ILE A 699 18.71 -18.60 -19.85
N PRO A 700 19.99 -18.77 -20.26
CA PRO A 700 20.90 -19.67 -19.56
C PRO A 700 21.30 -19.16 -18.17
N LEU A 701 21.39 -20.08 -17.22
CA LEU A 701 21.96 -19.83 -15.89
C LEU A 701 23.46 -19.52 -16.00
N LYS A 702 23.89 -18.36 -15.50
CA LYS A 702 25.31 -17.95 -15.48
C LYS A 702 26.18 -19.03 -14.81
N THR A 703 27.36 -19.30 -15.38
CA THR A 703 28.37 -20.21 -14.83
C THR A 703 29.02 -19.61 -13.57
N TYR A 704 29.60 -20.42 -12.67
CA TYR A 704 30.21 -19.95 -11.41
C TYR A 704 31.16 -18.74 -11.58
N ARG A 705 32.08 -18.78 -12.57
CA ARG A 705 32.98 -17.66 -12.89
C ARG A 705 32.24 -16.39 -13.38
N GLN A 706 31.06 -16.53 -14.00
CA GLN A 706 30.21 -15.42 -14.46
C GLN A 706 29.29 -14.87 -13.34
N ARG A 707 29.09 -15.61 -12.24
CA ARG A 707 28.39 -15.13 -11.02
C ARG A 707 29.31 -14.40 -10.03
N MET A 708 30.62 -14.50 -10.26
CA MET A 708 31.67 -13.81 -9.51
C MET A 708 32.34 -12.68 -10.34
N PRO A 709 31.60 -11.78 -11.03
CA PRO A 709 32.24 -10.63 -11.65
C PRO A 709 32.94 -9.79 -10.57
N PHE A 710 34.05 -9.15 -10.93
CA PHE A 710 34.75 -8.24 -10.02
C PHE A 710 34.15 -6.82 -10.08
N VAL A 711 33.49 -6.45 -11.18
CA VAL A 711 32.82 -5.16 -11.36
C VAL A 711 31.57 -5.31 -12.22
N THR A 712 30.44 -4.81 -11.74
CA THR A 712 29.16 -4.69 -12.47
C THR A 712 28.84 -3.22 -12.69
N LYS A 713 29.32 -2.66 -13.81
CA LYS A 713 29.18 -1.23 -14.14
C LYS A 713 27.73 -0.85 -14.49
N THR A 714 27.28 0.33 -14.06
CA THR A 714 26.03 0.95 -14.52
C THR A 714 26.27 2.37 -15.04
N ASN A 715 25.51 2.76 -16.05
CA ASN A 715 25.56 4.08 -16.68
C ASN A 715 24.82 5.12 -15.81
N GLY A 716 25.49 5.61 -14.77
CA GLY A 716 24.98 6.66 -13.89
C GLY A 716 26.07 7.65 -13.46
N SER A 717 25.68 8.90 -13.20
CA SER A 717 26.59 9.96 -12.75
C SER A 717 26.92 9.79 -11.27
N ILE A 718 28.22 9.70 -10.94
CA ILE A 718 28.69 9.62 -9.55
C ILE A 718 28.30 10.89 -8.79
N LEU A 719 28.38 12.05 -9.44
CA LEU A 719 28.16 13.36 -8.80
C LEU A 719 26.72 13.50 -8.30
N HIS A 720 25.73 13.02 -9.05
CA HIS A 720 24.32 13.02 -8.66
C HIS A 720 24.12 12.21 -7.36
N ASN A 721 24.64 10.98 -7.36
CA ASN A 721 24.51 10.06 -6.22
C ASN A 721 25.28 10.52 -4.98
N LEU A 722 26.23 11.46 -5.13
CA LEU A 722 27.00 12.04 -4.03
C LEU A 722 26.18 13.08 -3.24
N TYR A 723 25.40 13.94 -3.92
CA TYR A 723 24.61 14.99 -3.25
C TYR A 723 23.15 14.57 -2.97
N GLN A 724 22.60 13.58 -3.69
CA GLN A 724 21.21 13.15 -3.54
C GLN A 724 20.84 12.77 -2.08
N PRO A 725 21.67 12.06 -1.29
CA PRO A 725 21.37 11.78 0.12
C PRO A 725 21.20 13.03 0.99
N ALA A 726 21.97 14.09 0.74
CA ALA A 726 21.85 15.34 1.48
C ALA A 726 20.56 16.09 1.13
N ILE A 727 20.16 16.09 -0.15
CA ILE A 727 18.86 16.65 -0.57
C ILE A 727 17.71 15.86 0.10
N VAL A 728 17.75 14.53 0.08
CA VAL A 728 16.74 13.67 0.71
C VAL A 728 16.62 13.95 2.21
N LEU A 729 17.75 14.07 2.92
CA LEU A 729 17.81 14.36 4.36
C LEU A 729 17.13 15.69 4.73
N PHE A 730 17.36 16.76 3.96
CA PHE A 730 16.79 18.09 4.25
C PHE A 730 15.40 18.33 3.64
N THR A 731 14.99 17.57 2.61
CA THR A 731 13.70 17.74 1.94
C THR A 731 12.56 17.01 2.67
N PHE A 732 12.83 15.85 3.29
CA PHE A 732 11.79 14.98 3.83
C PHE A 732 11.82 14.93 5.38
N PRO A 733 10.85 15.53 6.08
CA PRO A 733 10.87 15.63 7.54
C PRO A 733 10.93 14.29 8.30
N ALA A 734 10.40 13.20 7.73
CA ALA A 734 10.52 11.87 8.34
C ALA A 734 11.97 11.36 8.31
N VAL A 735 12.72 11.60 7.23
CA VAL A 735 14.14 11.24 7.13
C VAL A 735 14.97 12.07 8.11
N ALA A 736 14.71 13.38 8.19
CA ALA A 736 15.36 14.28 9.14
C ALA A 736 15.12 13.85 10.60
N TYR A 737 13.88 13.47 10.95
CA TYR A 737 13.53 12.94 12.26
C TYR A 737 14.25 11.61 12.57
N THR A 738 14.29 10.68 11.62
CA THR A 738 14.97 9.39 11.80
C THR A 738 16.47 9.57 11.99
N ALA A 739 17.08 10.46 11.19
CA ALA A 739 18.48 10.85 11.33
C ALA A 739 18.77 11.48 12.70
N LEU A 740 17.97 12.46 13.13
CA LEU A 740 18.14 13.17 14.40
C LEU A 740 17.96 12.22 15.61
N THR A 741 16.93 11.37 15.57
CA THR A 741 16.64 10.38 16.62
C THR A 741 17.79 9.41 16.78
N TYR A 742 18.18 8.73 15.70
CA TYR A 742 19.23 7.72 15.71
C TYR A 742 20.61 8.32 16.00
N ALA A 743 20.89 9.54 15.53
CA ALA A 743 22.07 10.30 15.91
C ALA A 743 22.10 10.58 17.43
N SER A 744 21.01 11.10 17.99
CA SER A 744 20.98 11.49 19.41
C SER A 744 21.13 10.31 20.36
N THR A 745 20.51 9.16 20.08
CA THR A 745 20.63 7.96 20.92
C THR A 745 21.99 7.27 20.78
N SER A 746 22.56 7.24 19.57
CA SER A 746 23.94 6.77 19.34
C SER A 746 24.97 7.67 20.02
N ALA A 747 24.81 8.99 19.95
CA ALA A 747 25.67 9.95 20.63
C ALA A 747 25.56 9.84 22.17
N ALA A 748 24.36 9.62 22.71
CA ALA A 748 24.15 9.35 24.13
C ALA A 748 24.90 8.09 24.59
N PHE A 749 24.85 7.02 23.78
CA PHE A 749 25.62 5.80 24.03
C PHE A 749 27.13 6.06 24.03
N ALA A 750 27.65 6.78 23.02
CA ALA A 750 29.07 7.13 22.93
C ALA A 750 29.57 7.96 24.12
N ILE A 751 28.76 8.89 24.66
CA ILE A 751 29.08 9.64 25.89
C ILE A 751 29.22 8.68 27.06
N VAL A 752 28.23 7.82 27.30
CA VAL A 752 28.19 6.95 28.47
C VAL A 752 29.30 5.90 28.42
N THR A 753 29.58 5.31 27.26
CA THR A 753 30.70 4.37 27.05
C THR A 753 32.06 5.05 27.30
N SER A 754 32.27 6.24 26.74
CA SER A 754 33.50 7.02 26.95
C SER A 754 33.70 7.41 28.42
N VAL A 755 32.64 7.84 29.11
CA VAL A 755 32.64 8.17 30.54
C VAL A 755 32.96 6.94 31.40
N GLN A 756 32.36 5.78 31.12
CA GLN A 756 32.66 4.55 31.84
C GLN A 756 34.13 4.14 31.68
N ALA A 757 34.67 4.18 30.46
CA ALA A 757 36.07 3.86 30.17
C ALA A 757 37.07 4.83 30.84
N MET A 758 36.66 6.05 31.20
CA MET A 758 37.48 7.00 31.98
C MET A 758 37.36 6.81 33.50
N TYR A 759 36.15 6.65 34.02
CA TYR A 759 35.86 6.79 35.46
C TYR A 759 35.73 5.47 36.23
N LEU A 760 35.37 4.34 35.59
CA LEU A 760 35.31 3.04 36.30
C LEU A 760 36.71 2.51 36.67
N LEU A 761 37.76 3.00 36.02
CA LEU A 761 39.16 2.75 36.36
C LEU A 761 39.60 3.40 37.69
N GLN A 762 38.85 4.41 38.16
CA GLN A 762 39.23 5.22 39.32
C GLN A 762 38.53 4.73 40.60
N PRO A 763 39.05 5.06 41.79
CA PRO A 763 38.34 4.81 43.04
C PRO A 763 37.01 5.58 43.03
N PRO A 764 35.91 5.00 43.51
CA PRO A 764 35.86 3.79 44.35
C PRO A 764 35.70 2.45 43.61
N TYR A 765 35.58 2.43 42.28
CA TYR A 765 35.31 1.19 41.53
C TYR A 765 36.56 0.36 41.25
N ASN A 766 37.67 0.99 40.82
CA ASN A 766 38.95 0.35 40.51
C ASN A 766 38.82 -0.89 39.58
N PHE A 767 37.99 -0.81 38.54
CA PHE A 767 37.68 -1.94 37.68
C PHE A 767 38.86 -2.36 36.77
N THR A 768 39.04 -3.66 36.60
CA THR A 768 39.96 -4.24 35.62
C THR A 768 39.45 -4.03 34.18
N PRO A 769 40.32 -4.10 33.15
CA PRO A 769 39.90 -4.09 31.74
C PRO A 769 38.85 -5.16 31.39
N SER A 770 38.91 -6.32 32.03
CA SER A 770 37.90 -7.38 31.94
C SER A 770 36.56 -7.00 32.56
N SER A 771 36.56 -6.33 33.73
CA SER A 771 35.34 -5.82 34.36
C SER A 771 34.68 -4.71 33.54
N ILE A 772 35.47 -3.86 32.87
CA ILE A 772 34.97 -2.85 31.92
C ILE A 772 34.40 -3.52 30.65
N GLY A 773 35.09 -4.53 30.12
CA GLY A 773 34.55 -5.35 29.01
C GLY A 773 33.20 -5.98 29.36
N LEU A 774 33.09 -6.59 30.55
CA LEU A 774 31.85 -7.20 31.07
C LEU A 774 30.69 -6.19 31.25
N MET A 775 30.97 -4.90 31.47
CA MET A 775 29.93 -3.87 31.55
C MET A 775 29.12 -3.77 30.24
N SER A 776 29.73 -4.11 29.10
CA SER A 776 29.05 -4.14 27.79
C SER A 776 28.03 -5.28 27.64
N LEU A 777 27.99 -6.26 28.54
CA LEU A 777 26.89 -7.24 28.59
C LEU A 777 25.55 -6.58 28.94
N ALA A 778 25.54 -5.46 29.68
CA ALA A 778 24.31 -4.78 30.06
C ALA A 778 23.53 -4.24 28.84
N PRO A 779 24.11 -3.42 27.92
CA PRO A 779 23.42 -2.99 26.70
C PRO A 779 23.11 -4.15 25.75
N PHE A 780 23.92 -5.22 25.69
CA PHE A 780 23.57 -6.43 24.94
C PHE A 780 22.26 -7.04 25.44
N ILE A 781 22.16 -7.31 26.76
CA ILE A 781 20.97 -7.86 27.39
C ILE A 781 19.76 -6.91 27.23
N GLY A 782 19.96 -5.60 27.33
CA GLY A 782 18.92 -4.59 27.11
C GLY A 782 18.42 -4.52 25.66
N THR A 783 19.28 -4.79 24.67
CA THR A 783 18.93 -4.67 23.25
C THR A 783 17.91 -5.72 22.80
N PHE A 784 17.89 -6.94 23.37
CA PHE A 784 16.90 -7.97 23.03
C PHE A 784 15.44 -7.56 23.28
N PRO A 785 15.02 -7.13 24.49
CA PRO A 785 13.69 -6.57 24.69
C PRO A 785 13.48 -5.26 23.92
N GLY A 786 14.53 -4.51 23.60
CA GLY A 786 14.47 -3.33 22.74
C GLY A 786 14.00 -3.66 21.32
N ILE A 787 14.60 -4.69 20.69
CA ILE A 787 14.19 -5.21 19.36
C ILE A 787 12.77 -5.79 19.42
N PHE A 788 12.42 -6.53 20.47
CA PHE A 788 11.06 -7.07 20.62
C PHE A 788 10.00 -5.96 20.76
N PHE A 789 10.34 -4.87 21.46
CA PHE A 789 9.48 -3.70 21.63
C PHE A 789 9.35 -2.90 20.33
N GLY A 790 10.48 -2.53 19.72
CA GLY A 790 10.54 -1.71 18.50
C GLY A 790 10.18 -2.43 17.20
N GLY A 791 9.94 -3.74 17.24
CA GLY A 791 9.42 -4.54 16.13
C GLY A 791 8.04 -5.12 16.45
N TYR A 792 7.99 -6.26 17.16
CA TYR A 792 6.74 -7.02 17.36
C TYR A 792 5.64 -6.23 18.07
N LEU A 793 5.97 -5.42 19.09
CA LEU A 793 4.95 -4.59 19.75
C LEU A 793 4.56 -3.37 18.91
N ASP A 794 5.47 -2.83 18.09
CA ASP A 794 5.18 -1.74 17.16
C ASP A 794 4.19 -2.16 16.07
N ASP A 795 4.48 -3.22 15.32
CA ASP A 795 3.59 -3.77 14.28
C ASP A 795 2.23 -4.19 14.85
N LYS A 796 2.20 -4.71 16.09
CA LYS A 796 0.95 -5.04 16.79
C LYS A 796 0.16 -3.80 17.22
N SER A 797 0.83 -2.72 17.59
CA SER A 797 0.18 -1.44 17.89
C SER A 797 -0.43 -0.81 16.64
N ILE A 798 0.25 -0.90 15.50
CA ILE A 798 -0.24 -0.48 14.18
C ILE A 798 -1.54 -1.22 13.86
N VAL A 799 -1.54 -2.56 13.88
CA VAL A 799 -2.75 -3.34 13.54
C VAL A 799 -3.93 -3.01 14.47
N TRP A 800 -3.67 -2.63 15.72
CA TRP A 800 -4.70 -2.16 16.66
C TRP A 800 -5.18 -0.73 16.33
N LEU A 801 -4.28 0.22 16.05
CA LEU A 801 -4.60 1.59 15.67
C LEU A 801 -5.34 1.66 14.33
N SER A 802 -4.86 0.97 13.29
CA SER A 802 -5.50 0.90 11.96
C SER A 802 -6.91 0.31 12.04
N LYS A 803 -7.14 -0.73 12.86
CA LYS A 803 -8.49 -1.27 13.11
C LYS A 803 -9.43 -0.27 13.81
N ARG A 804 -8.88 0.63 14.62
CA ARG A 804 -9.63 1.74 15.23
C ARG A 804 -9.85 2.91 14.26
N ASN A 805 -8.96 3.08 13.28
CA ASN A 805 -8.99 4.10 12.23
C ASN A 805 -9.75 3.64 10.96
N GLY A 806 -10.85 2.90 11.12
CA GLY A 806 -11.67 2.44 10.00
C GLY A 806 -10.97 1.54 8.98
N GLY A 807 -9.87 0.87 9.37
CA GLY A 807 -9.08 0.03 8.47
C GLY A 807 -8.00 0.77 7.68
N ILE A 808 -7.75 2.06 7.91
CA ILE A 808 -6.70 2.83 7.21
C ILE A 808 -5.43 2.84 8.05
N TYR A 809 -4.32 2.33 7.50
CA TYR A 809 -2.98 2.43 8.10
C TYR A 809 -2.29 3.73 7.69
N GLU A 810 -1.84 4.50 8.68
CA GLU A 810 -1.01 5.69 8.50
C GLU A 810 0.35 5.49 9.21
N PRO A 811 1.51 5.68 8.55
CA PRO A 811 2.83 5.46 9.16
C PRO A 811 3.07 6.21 10.48
N GLU A 812 2.45 7.38 10.68
CA GLU A 812 2.50 8.13 11.95
C GLU A 812 2.00 7.32 13.16
N MET A 813 1.26 6.21 12.96
CA MET A 813 0.83 5.32 14.04
C MET A 813 1.99 4.71 14.83
N ARG A 814 3.14 4.42 14.19
CA ARG A 814 4.37 3.94 14.86
C ARG A 814 4.90 4.93 15.90
N LEU A 815 4.73 6.23 15.65
CA LEU A 815 5.34 7.30 16.46
C LEU A 815 4.77 7.38 17.89
N TRP A 816 3.61 6.78 18.17
CA TRP A 816 3.06 6.70 19.53
C TRP A 816 3.95 5.91 20.50
N LEU A 817 4.66 4.88 20.03
CA LEU A 817 5.58 4.10 20.86
C LEU A 817 6.97 4.74 21.03
N ALA A 818 7.31 5.75 20.21
CA ALA A 818 8.54 6.52 20.41
C ALA A 818 8.44 7.47 21.64
N LEU A 819 7.24 7.97 21.96
CA LEU A 819 7.01 8.91 23.06
C LEU A 819 7.49 8.42 24.45
N PRO A 820 7.18 7.19 24.93
CA PRO A 820 7.71 6.71 26.21
C PRO A 820 9.23 6.49 26.20
N LEU A 821 9.85 6.23 25.04
CA LEU A 821 11.30 6.06 24.92
C LEU A 821 12.06 7.37 25.17
N ALA A 822 11.44 8.53 24.95
CA ALA A 822 12.03 9.83 25.30
C ALA A 822 12.33 9.94 26.81
N ILE A 823 11.39 9.51 27.66
CA ILE A 823 11.55 9.49 29.12
C ILE A 823 12.58 8.43 29.52
N LEU A 824 12.52 7.23 28.94
CA LEU A 824 13.41 6.12 29.30
C LEU A 824 14.87 6.38 28.89
N THR A 825 15.11 7.07 27.77
CA THR A 825 16.47 7.46 27.33
C THR A 825 17.02 8.60 28.18
N ALA A 826 16.20 9.60 28.52
CA ALA A 826 16.61 10.66 29.44
C ALA A 826 16.96 10.08 30.83
N GLY A 827 16.18 9.11 31.32
CA GLY A 827 16.42 8.39 32.56
C GLY A 827 17.70 7.54 32.54
N SER A 828 17.96 6.78 31.47
CA SER A 828 19.13 5.89 31.39
C SER A 828 20.47 6.66 31.41
N VAL A 829 20.53 7.83 30.76
CA VAL A 829 21.68 8.75 30.82
C VAL A 829 21.87 9.33 32.23
N LEU A 830 20.80 9.66 32.94
CA LEU A 830 20.89 10.13 34.34
C LEU A 830 21.33 9.01 35.28
N MET A 831 20.79 7.79 35.15
CA MET A 831 21.12 6.66 36.03
C MET A 831 22.60 6.26 35.89
N SER A 832 23.13 6.22 34.67
CA SER A 832 24.54 5.93 34.42
C SER A 832 25.46 7.08 34.86
N GLY A 833 25.16 8.32 34.47
CA GLY A 833 25.97 9.49 34.80
C GLY A 833 25.99 9.84 36.30
N LEU A 834 24.81 9.99 36.91
CA LEU A 834 24.70 10.30 38.34
C LEU A 834 25.12 9.12 39.23
N GLY A 835 24.97 7.89 38.76
CA GLY A 835 25.48 6.70 39.46
C GLY A 835 26.99 6.77 39.69
N ILE A 836 27.76 7.16 38.66
CA ILE A 836 29.21 7.38 38.76
C ILE A 836 29.53 8.57 39.67
N VAL A 837 28.81 9.70 39.54
CA VAL A 837 29.03 10.92 40.35
C VAL A 837 28.83 10.68 41.84
N TYR A 838 27.80 9.93 42.22
CA TYR A 838 27.47 9.65 43.63
C TYR A 838 28.07 8.35 44.16
N ALA A 839 29.02 7.73 43.45
CA ALA A 839 29.65 6.46 43.84
C ALA A 839 28.63 5.34 44.15
N ALA A 840 27.53 5.30 43.40
CA ALA A 840 26.44 4.35 43.61
C ALA A 840 26.88 2.90 43.31
N PRO A 841 26.20 1.87 43.85
CA PRO A 841 26.51 0.48 43.54
C PRO A 841 26.56 0.22 42.03
N TRP A 842 27.60 -0.47 41.56
CA TRP A 842 27.82 -0.73 40.13
C TRP A 842 26.62 -1.34 39.37
N PRO A 843 25.71 -2.14 39.97
CA PRO A 843 24.53 -2.63 39.26
C PRO A 843 23.57 -1.51 38.83
N LEU A 844 23.57 -0.35 39.48
CA LEU A 844 22.77 0.80 39.08
C LEU A 844 23.30 1.43 37.78
N VAL A 845 24.63 1.58 37.69
CA VAL A 845 25.31 2.08 36.48
C VAL A 845 25.12 1.08 35.33
N ALA A 846 25.27 -0.22 35.61
CA ALA A 846 25.01 -1.29 34.66
C ALA A 846 23.55 -1.30 34.18
N PHE A 847 22.58 -1.18 35.07
CA PHE A 847 21.16 -1.11 34.69
C PHE A 847 20.85 0.14 33.85
N GLY A 848 21.41 1.30 34.19
CA GLY A 848 21.31 2.51 33.36
C GLY A 848 21.87 2.29 31.96
N PHE A 849 23.03 1.64 31.84
CA PHE A 849 23.64 1.32 30.54
C PHE A 849 22.86 0.27 29.75
N GLY A 850 22.28 -0.74 30.42
CA GLY A 850 21.36 -1.71 29.82
C GLY A 850 20.07 -1.07 29.31
N LEU A 851 19.48 -0.15 30.08
CA LEU A 851 18.32 0.63 29.65
C LEU A 851 18.66 1.55 28.46
N LEU A 852 19.90 2.06 28.36
CA LEU A 852 20.36 2.81 27.20
C LEU A 852 20.46 1.92 25.95
N GLY A 853 20.96 0.68 26.08
CA GLY A 853 20.92 -0.33 25.00
C GLY A 853 19.51 -0.71 24.55
N PHE A 854 18.58 -0.88 25.50
CA PHE A 854 17.15 -1.07 25.21
C PHE A 854 16.58 0.07 24.35
N ASN A 855 16.84 1.32 24.73
CA ASN A 855 16.34 2.49 23.99
C ASN A 855 17.02 2.62 22.61
N LEU A 856 18.32 2.34 22.50
CA LEU A 856 19.05 2.38 21.22
C LEU A 856 18.44 1.40 20.21
N GLY A 857 18.15 0.16 20.64
CA GLY A 857 17.43 -0.81 19.83
C GLY A 857 16.00 -0.38 19.49
N ALA A 858 15.19 -0.04 20.50
CA ALA A 858 13.77 0.25 20.32
C ALA A 858 13.51 1.52 19.48
N SER A 859 14.18 2.64 19.78
CA SER A 859 14.01 3.89 19.04
C SER A 859 14.61 3.82 17.65
N GLY A 860 15.73 3.09 17.50
CA GLY A 860 16.35 2.80 16.20
C GLY A 860 15.36 2.07 15.30
N SER A 861 14.81 0.93 15.75
CA SER A 861 13.83 0.15 14.98
C SER A 861 12.59 0.97 14.60
N ILE A 862 11.94 1.66 15.55
CA ILE A 862 10.70 2.43 15.27
C ILE A 862 10.96 3.54 14.26
N ALA A 863 12.06 4.30 14.40
CA ALA A 863 12.39 5.38 13.49
C ALA A 863 12.82 4.88 12.09
N LEU A 864 13.51 3.74 12.02
CA LEU A 864 13.91 3.10 10.77
C LEU A 864 12.68 2.59 9.99
N SER A 865 11.78 1.88 10.66
CA SER A 865 10.53 1.37 10.09
C SER A 865 9.58 2.50 9.66
N TYR A 866 9.47 3.57 10.45
CA TYR A 866 8.71 4.76 10.05
C TYR A 866 9.27 5.40 8.75
N CYS A 867 10.59 5.51 8.62
CA CYS A 867 11.22 6.02 7.40
C CYS A 867 10.99 5.08 6.19
N MET A 868 11.06 3.76 6.40
CA MET A 868 10.84 2.75 5.37
C MET A 868 9.39 2.76 4.87
N ASP A 869 8.42 2.81 5.78
CA ASP A 869 6.99 2.83 5.44
C ASP A 869 6.59 4.13 4.74
N CYS A 870 7.19 5.28 5.08
CA CYS A 870 6.91 6.55 4.40
C CYS A 870 7.48 6.61 2.97
N TYR A 871 8.69 6.07 2.76
CA TYR A 871 9.55 6.42 1.63
C TYR A 871 10.37 5.24 1.07
N HIS A 872 9.72 4.07 0.93
CA HIS A 872 10.34 2.81 0.50
C HIS A 872 11.24 2.95 -0.74
N ASP A 873 10.77 3.60 -1.81
CA ASP A 873 11.48 3.66 -3.10
C ASP A 873 12.75 4.53 -3.07
N ILE A 874 12.93 5.36 -2.03
CA ILE A 874 14.13 6.18 -1.85
C ILE A 874 14.96 5.79 -0.62
N ILE A 875 14.61 4.68 0.04
CA ILE A 875 15.18 4.30 1.33
C ILE A 875 16.72 4.17 1.30
N GLY A 876 17.30 3.61 0.23
CA GLY A 876 18.75 3.50 0.09
C GLY A 876 19.50 4.84 0.09
N ASN A 877 18.92 5.88 -0.51
CA ASN A 877 19.49 7.25 -0.47
C ASN A 877 19.24 7.92 0.89
N ALA A 878 18.09 7.67 1.52
CA ALA A 878 17.79 8.18 2.86
C ALA A 878 18.74 7.63 3.94
N MET A 879 19.06 6.33 3.87
CA MET A 879 19.95 5.67 4.85
C MET A 879 21.36 6.26 4.86
N VAL A 880 21.91 6.64 3.70
CA VAL A 880 23.22 7.32 3.64
C VAL A 880 23.20 8.64 4.43
N GLY A 881 22.12 9.42 4.31
CA GLY A 881 21.93 10.66 5.08
C GLY A 881 21.77 10.41 6.59
N ILE A 882 21.03 9.37 6.97
CA ILE A 882 20.82 8.95 8.37
C ILE A 882 22.14 8.51 9.02
N VAL A 883 22.87 7.59 8.39
CA VAL A 883 24.15 7.06 8.91
C VAL A 883 25.22 8.14 8.95
N PHE A 884 25.31 9.00 7.93
CA PHE A 884 26.20 10.17 7.95
C PHE A 884 25.90 11.09 9.14
N SER A 885 24.63 11.46 9.34
CA SER A 885 24.21 12.37 10.43
C SER A 885 24.55 11.81 11.81
N ARG A 886 24.32 10.52 12.02
CA ARG A 886 24.67 9.80 13.25
C ARG A 886 26.17 9.85 13.51
N ASN A 887 26.98 9.49 12.52
CA ASN A 887 28.43 9.47 12.65
C ASN A 887 28.99 10.88 12.89
N ALA A 888 28.50 11.89 12.15
CA ALA A 888 28.91 13.28 12.31
C ALA A 888 28.60 13.83 13.71
N LEU A 889 27.46 13.50 14.31
CA LEU A 889 27.17 13.89 15.71
C LEU A 889 28.12 13.18 16.70
N GLY A 890 28.43 11.89 16.45
CA GLY A 890 29.43 11.14 17.22
C GLY A 890 30.81 11.79 17.22
N VAL A 891 31.27 12.32 16.07
CA VAL A 891 32.53 13.08 15.96
C VAL A 891 32.52 14.31 16.88
N VAL A 892 31.49 15.15 16.78
CA VAL A 892 31.37 16.39 17.57
C VAL A 892 31.36 16.05 19.07
N VAL A 893 30.61 15.02 19.45
CA VAL A 893 30.44 14.62 20.85
C VAL A 893 31.71 14.03 21.45
N LEU A 894 32.43 13.14 20.75
CA LEU A 894 33.66 12.55 21.27
C LEU A 894 34.83 13.55 21.33
N PHE A 895 34.94 14.50 20.40
CA PHE A 895 35.91 15.60 20.53
C PHE A 895 35.58 16.53 21.71
N THR A 896 34.29 16.77 22.01
CA THR A 896 33.88 17.74 23.04
C THR A 896 33.73 17.14 24.44
N VAL A 897 33.46 15.84 24.61
CA VAL A 897 33.14 15.24 25.92
C VAL A 897 34.23 15.48 26.98
N THR A 898 35.51 15.33 26.61
CA THR A 898 36.63 15.55 27.54
C THR A 898 36.76 17.03 28.00
N PRO A 899 36.87 18.04 27.10
CA PRO A 899 36.91 19.44 27.54
C PRO A 899 35.60 19.94 28.17
N TRP A 900 34.45 19.35 27.83
CA TRP A 900 33.15 19.68 28.42
C TRP A 900 33.08 19.23 29.89
N ILE A 901 33.42 17.98 30.20
CA ILE A 901 33.50 17.47 31.57
C ILE A 901 34.53 18.26 32.39
N LYS A 902 35.66 18.66 31.81
CA LYS A 902 36.68 19.51 32.49
C LYS A 902 36.21 20.93 32.81
N ARG A 903 35.16 21.45 32.16
CA ARG A 903 34.64 22.82 32.38
C ARG A 903 33.36 22.87 33.20
N MET A 904 32.43 21.93 32.99
CA MET A 904 31.13 21.87 33.68
C MET A 904 31.06 20.83 34.80
N GLY A 905 32.05 19.95 34.92
CA GLY A 905 31.97 18.77 35.79
C GLY A 905 31.07 17.68 35.23
N LEU A 906 31.21 16.46 35.79
CA LEU A 906 30.54 15.26 35.27
C LEU A 906 29.02 15.28 35.50
N ARG A 907 28.56 15.83 36.63
CA ARG A 907 27.14 15.88 37.04
C ARG A 907 26.30 16.74 36.10
N ASP A 908 26.70 18.00 35.94
CA ASP A 908 25.89 19.00 35.24
C ASP A 908 25.92 18.80 33.73
N MET A 909 26.99 18.16 33.22
CA MET A 909 27.07 17.65 31.85
C MET A 909 26.03 16.55 31.58
N HIS A 910 25.90 15.52 32.43
CA HIS A 910 24.89 14.46 32.23
C HIS A 910 23.45 14.95 32.39
N ILE A 911 23.21 15.90 33.30
CA ILE A 911 21.90 16.55 33.46
C ILE A 911 21.54 17.31 32.17
N LEU A 912 22.45 18.13 31.64
CA LEU A 912 22.21 18.87 30.39
C LEU A 912 22.01 17.94 29.19
N VAL A 913 22.82 16.89 29.05
CA VAL A 913 22.68 15.89 27.97
C VAL A 913 21.33 15.16 28.06
N SER A 914 20.90 14.75 29.25
CA SER A 914 19.58 14.11 29.45
C SER A 914 18.42 15.02 29.06
N VAL A 915 18.46 16.30 29.48
CA VAL A 915 17.42 17.29 29.13
C VAL A 915 17.39 17.58 27.63
N LEU A 916 18.55 17.69 26.98
CA LEU A 916 18.63 17.88 25.52
C LEU A 916 18.07 16.67 24.76
N ILE A 917 18.44 15.45 25.15
CA ILE A 917 17.91 14.21 24.56
C ILE A 917 16.40 14.11 24.75
N PHE A 918 15.88 14.45 25.93
CA PHE A 918 14.44 14.43 26.21
C PHE A 918 13.66 15.31 25.22
N PHE A 919 14.11 16.55 24.99
CA PHE A 919 13.46 17.45 24.02
C PHE A 919 13.64 16.98 22.57
N ILE A 920 14.81 16.45 22.20
CA ILE A 920 15.05 15.89 20.86
C ILE A 920 14.11 14.70 20.58
N LEU A 921 13.96 13.79 21.53
CA LEU A 921 13.09 12.61 21.41
C LEU A 921 11.59 12.92 21.56
N LEU A 922 11.21 14.17 21.85
CA LEU A 922 9.84 14.67 21.74
C LEU A 922 9.47 15.20 20.34
N THR A 923 10.41 15.23 19.39
CA THR A 923 10.14 15.51 17.96
C THR A 923 8.99 14.69 17.34
N PRO A 924 8.72 13.41 17.70
CA PRO A 924 7.56 12.66 17.20
C PRO A 924 6.22 13.37 17.40
N VAL A 925 6.06 14.20 18.44
CA VAL A 925 4.81 14.96 18.70
C VAL A 925 4.50 15.94 17.56
N LEU A 926 5.53 16.52 16.92
CA LEU A 926 5.37 17.42 15.79
C LEU A 926 4.93 16.66 14.53
N LEU A 927 5.50 15.46 14.31
CA LEU A 927 5.12 14.59 13.19
C LEU A 927 3.74 13.95 13.37
N LEU A 928 3.34 13.58 14.58
CA LEU A 928 1.97 13.14 14.89
C LEU A 928 0.92 14.22 14.56
N LYS A 929 1.29 15.51 14.60
CA LYS A 929 0.39 16.63 14.29
C LYS A 929 0.44 17.12 12.84
N TRP A 930 1.60 17.01 12.18
CA TRP A 930 1.84 17.62 10.86
C TRP A 930 2.44 16.66 9.80
N GLY A 931 2.89 15.46 10.17
CA GLY A 931 3.57 14.49 9.30
C GLY A 931 2.77 14.15 8.04
N LYS A 932 1.49 13.78 8.19
CA LYS A 932 0.59 13.49 7.06
C LYS A 932 0.48 14.65 6.07
N LYS A 933 0.48 15.91 6.54
CA LYS A 933 0.45 17.11 5.69
C LYS A 933 1.78 17.32 4.96
N ALA A 934 2.90 17.05 5.62
CA ALA A 934 4.22 17.09 4.99
C ALA A 934 4.36 15.98 3.93
N ARG A 935 3.94 14.74 4.23
CA ARG A 935 3.93 13.62 3.26
C ARG A 935 3.11 13.94 2.02
N SER A 936 1.90 14.51 2.17
CA SER A 936 1.09 14.92 1.01
C SER A 936 1.69 16.08 0.22
N ALA A 937 2.37 17.03 0.88
CA ALA A 937 2.99 18.18 0.20
C ALA A 937 4.22 17.78 -0.64
N TYR A 938 5.07 16.88 -0.13
CA TYR A 938 6.28 16.43 -0.81
C TYR A 938 6.08 15.19 -1.71
N ALA A 939 4.86 14.68 -1.85
CA ALA A 939 4.54 13.47 -2.59
C ALA A 939 5.00 13.50 -4.07
N GLY A 940 4.81 14.62 -4.77
CA GLY A 940 5.28 14.77 -6.15
C GLY A 940 6.81 14.75 -6.29
N VAL A 941 7.52 15.28 -5.28
CA VAL A 941 8.99 15.24 -5.22
C VAL A 941 9.48 13.83 -4.94
N TYR A 942 8.80 13.10 -4.04
CA TYR A 942 9.05 11.68 -3.79
C TYR A 942 8.89 10.83 -5.07
N MET A 943 7.76 10.95 -5.77
CA MET A 943 7.48 10.20 -7.00
C MET A 943 8.53 10.46 -8.08
N GLU A 944 8.97 11.71 -8.26
CA GLU A 944 10.00 12.05 -9.24
C GLU A 944 11.40 11.55 -8.83
N MET A 945 11.72 11.47 -7.53
CA MET A 945 12.94 10.83 -7.06
C MET A 945 12.89 9.29 -7.19
N ALA A 946 11.72 8.68 -7.00
CA ALA A 946 11.51 7.23 -7.13
C ALA A 946 11.72 6.76 -8.58
N ARG A 947 11.13 7.45 -9.57
CA ARG A 947 11.31 7.16 -11.02
C ARG A 947 12.77 7.24 -11.50
N ARG A 948 13.62 7.98 -10.79
CA ARG A 948 15.04 8.18 -11.14
C ARG A 948 15.97 7.13 -10.51
N GLN A 949 15.44 6.19 -9.73
CA GLN A 949 16.21 5.11 -9.14
C GLN A 949 16.61 4.09 -10.21
N PRO A 950 17.89 3.69 -10.35
CA PRO A 950 18.29 2.63 -11.28
C PRO A 950 17.76 1.23 -10.88
N THR A 951 17.10 1.13 -9.73
CA THR A 951 16.42 -0.05 -9.20
C THR A 951 14.90 0.01 -9.34
N SER A 952 14.30 1.11 -9.83
CA SER A 952 12.85 1.15 -10.06
C SER A 952 12.50 0.21 -11.21
N ARG A 953 11.92 -0.94 -10.89
CA ARG A 953 11.16 -1.75 -11.86
C ARG A 953 10.03 -0.85 -12.34
N GLN A 954 9.93 -0.62 -13.65
CA GLN A 954 8.81 0.14 -14.20
C GLN A 954 7.55 -0.70 -14.02
N TYR A 955 6.55 -0.09 -13.38
CA TYR A 955 5.24 -0.67 -13.04
C TYR A 955 4.17 -0.04 -13.93
#